data_AF-A0A1C0T0R5-F1
#
_entry.id   AF-A0A1C0T0R5-F1
#
_cell.length_a   1.000
_cell.length_b   1.000
_cell.length_c   1.000
_cell.angle_alpha   90.00
_cell.angle_beta   90.00
_cell.angle_gamma   90.00
#
_symmetry.space_group_name_H-M   'P 1'
#
loop_
_entity.id
_entity.type
_entity.pdbx_description
1 polymer ?
#
loop_
_entity_poly.entity_id
_entity_poly.type
_entity_poly.pdbx_seq_one_letter_code
_entity_poly.pdbx_strand_id
1 'polypeptide(L)'
;MKYKTILALALASGTTLSSPALAVDFRPQAEIEGGFFSGGSAASGGFFLPFVLDSGNAIFIDTRGTIENDKVRQGSIGAGYRFRANDQWVIGAYGYYDYLKSEYANPFGQVSFGLEALSGDLEMRSNLYLPLSGAKTLSAFNAAYVRDHVLVFQEGKERGRRGLDAEIGGRLPVFDEGSDVQLKVFGGSYWYGGKNLGDMFGAKLRAELTFADLPGLSAGSTVSLGVTGTYDNEDKLKGAVMARLRIPFGATAKASDAFDPMVQRVERSAKIRTHAGATGDVEAAQFVYDGFTPGKVINVSAANGNAATINQMLADAGAGALILVDGNLGLEQSLSLGFRQTLLGGGGMLAVRGANSGATANFVNSGTATTLTGFDPAQDVVTMASLSTVSSLAIRGGRAGIGSTETEGLWIDNVDIARTSHDGIRLTRVVGAEIEDTRIHDLSICENNTQCEFTVYKPNEAPYAAISALGTSSLTIRNTDIDKVTYGIFTGSEIDESDWPPVIANEASRIYLDNVTVSNSRREGLLMVAANNVLIENFTIDNSRQDRDMDLVVFQGTSDVEINNMTLKGGINGLMMVSASTLPTKTTDIVVNGLNIDGTRNAGIFLNPVSDITFNGVNITNAGSYGAFIYGSDYEFLGGPVSDIKFNGVKIDEAAKAGLYFMGPSINVKGDITTTNTPKDCIADAGWTAGSLTQSPGSVLTLNGKQLDQSNFAARCR
;
A
#
# COMPACT_ATOMS: atom_id res chain seq x y z
N MET A 1 -22.02 -2.12 -32.95
CA MET A 1 -22.45 -2.66 -34.26
C MET A 1 -22.11 -4.14 -34.31
N LYS A 2 -23.02 -4.98 -34.85
CA LYS A 2 -22.88 -6.40 -35.22
C LYS A 2 -22.54 -7.31 -34.02
N TYR A 3 -23.43 -8.12 -33.44
CA TYR A 3 -24.20 -9.20 -34.03
C TYR A 3 -25.56 -9.36 -33.31
N LYS A 4 -26.66 -9.06 -34.00
CA LYS A 4 -28.04 -9.34 -33.57
C LYS A 4 -28.75 -10.09 -34.70
N THR A 5 -28.29 -11.28 -35.05
CA THR A 5 -28.92 -12.06 -36.13
C THR A 5 -28.52 -13.55 -36.11
N ILE A 6 -28.71 -14.25 -35.00
CA ILE A 6 -28.70 -15.74 -35.00
C ILE A 6 -29.91 -16.35 -34.24
N LEU A 7 -30.70 -15.55 -33.51
CA LEU A 7 -31.91 -16.02 -32.84
C LEU A 7 -33.16 -15.82 -33.71
N ALA A 8 -33.16 -16.36 -34.93
CA ALA A 8 -34.33 -16.29 -35.84
C ALA A 8 -34.48 -17.45 -36.82
N LEU A 9 -33.68 -18.53 -36.72
CA LEU A 9 -33.86 -19.76 -37.49
C LEU A 9 -34.01 -20.98 -36.56
N ALA A 10 -35.13 -21.05 -35.85
CA ALA A 10 -35.62 -22.32 -35.27
C ALA A 10 -37.15 -22.33 -35.01
N LEU A 11 -37.89 -21.32 -35.49
CA LEU A 11 -39.35 -21.21 -35.36
C LEU A 11 -39.98 -20.96 -36.73
N ALA A 12 -39.71 -21.84 -37.69
CA ALA A 12 -40.40 -21.85 -38.98
C ALA A 12 -40.33 -23.25 -39.60
N SER A 13 -41.03 -24.20 -38.99
CA SER A 13 -41.54 -25.42 -39.64
C SER A 13 -42.76 -25.91 -38.88
N GLY A 14 -43.69 -24.99 -38.63
CA GLY A 14 -45.01 -25.31 -38.10
C GLY A 14 -46.00 -25.34 -39.25
N THR A 15 -46.09 -26.46 -39.97
CA THR A 15 -47.33 -26.90 -40.63
C THR A 15 -47.18 -28.35 -41.09
N THR A 16 -48.18 -29.16 -40.71
CA THR A 16 -48.47 -30.55 -41.15
C THR A 16 -47.69 -31.68 -40.46
N LEU A 17 -47.92 -31.86 -39.16
CA LEU A 17 -47.98 -33.21 -38.59
C LEU A 17 -49.41 -33.41 -38.06
N SER A 18 -50.20 -34.10 -38.86
CA SER A 18 -51.44 -34.75 -38.43
C SER A 18 -51.19 -35.52 -37.14
N SER A 19 -52.01 -35.29 -36.12
CA SER A 19 -52.03 -36.10 -34.90
C SER A 19 -52.38 -37.56 -35.23
N PRO A 20 -51.54 -38.54 -34.90
CA PRO A 20 -51.97 -39.58 -33.99
C PRO A 20 -51.80 -39.04 -32.56
N ALA A 21 -52.70 -39.38 -31.66
CA ALA A 21 -52.36 -39.30 -30.25
C ALA A 21 -51.12 -40.19 -30.05
N LEU A 22 -49.94 -39.58 -29.83
CA LEU A 22 -48.75 -40.34 -29.45
C LEU A 22 -49.07 -40.94 -28.09
N ALA A 23 -49.16 -42.27 -27.99
CA ALA A 23 -49.09 -42.87 -26.67
C ALA A 23 -47.66 -42.57 -26.17
N VAL A 24 -47.61 -42.00 -24.97
CA VAL A 24 -46.37 -41.59 -24.32
C VAL A 24 -46.27 -42.41 -23.05
N ASP A 25 -45.23 -43.22 -22.96
CA ASP A 25 -44.86 -43.87 -21.71
C ASP A 25 -43.95 -42.91 -20.94
N PHE A 26 -44.55 -42.29 -19.91
CA PHE A 26 -43.86 -41.34 -19.03
C PHE A 26 -43.22 -42.10 -17.87
N ARG A 27 -41.89 -42.08 -17.78
CA ARG A 27 -41.13 -42.87 -16.79
C ARG A 27 -40.28 -41.98 -15.86
N PRO A 28 -40.90 -41.14 -15.03
CA PRO A 28 -40.17 -40.20 -14.17
C PRO A 28 -39.27 -40.92 -13.16
N GLN A 29 -38.11 -40.32 -12.88
CA GLN A 29 -37.12 -40.86 -11.95
C GLN A 29 -36.64 -39.74 -11.02
N ALA A 30 -36.48 -40.05 -9.73
CA ALA A 30 -35.66 -39.23 -8.82
C ALA A 30 -34.27 -39.84 -8.70
N GLU A 31 -33.29 -38.95 -8.59
CA GLU A 31 -31.91 -39.31 -8.31
C GLU A 31 -31.39 -38.56 -7.10
N ILE A 32 -30.64 -39.28 -6.28
CA ILE A 32 -29.87 -38.73 -5.17
C ILE A 32 -28.45 -39.28 -5.29
N GLU A 33 -27.46 -38.39 -5.30
CA GLU A 33 -26.05 -38.76 -5.39
C GLU A 33 -25.28 -38.07 -4.26
N GLY A 34 -24.47 -38.83 -3.53
CA GLY A 34 -23.55 -38.34 -2.54
C GLY A 34 -22.14 -38.82 -2.84
N GLY A 35 -21.13 -37.99 -2.59
CA GLY A 35 -19.74 -38.39 -2.85
C GLY A 35 -18.70 -37.55 -2.14
N PHE A 36 -17.51 -38.13 -2.05
CA PHE A 36 -16.28 -37.49 -1.58
C PHE A 36 -15.32 -37.34 -2.75
N PHE A 37 -14.62 -36.22 -2.80
CA PHE A 37 -13.62 -35.94 -3.82
C PHE A 37 -12.44 -35.22 -3.18
N SER A 38 -11.31 -35.19 -3.89
CA SER A 38 -10.12 -34.47 -3.45
C SER A 38 -10.43 -33.00 -3.17
N GLY A 39 -10.64 -32.66 -1.90
CA GLY A 39 -10.95 -31.30 -1.43
C GLY A 39 -12.38 -31.09 -0.90
N GLY A 40 -13.23 -32.11 -0.82
CA GLY A 40 -14.55 -31.93 -0.18
C GLY A 40 -15.56 -33.06 -0.40
N SER A 41 -16.81 -32.73 -0.13
CA SER A 41 -17.96 -33.61 -0.32
C SER A 41 -19.13 -32.85 -0.94
N ALA A 42 -19.93 -33.56 -1.74
CA ALA A 42 -21.14 -33.00 -2.32
C ALA A 42 -22.30 -33.99 -2.22
N ALA A 43 -23.49 -33.43 -2.09
CA ALA A 43 -24.76 -34.12 -2.22
C ALA A 43 -25.57 -33.42 -3.31
N SER A 44 -26.17 -34.19 -4.20
CA SER A 44 -27.01 -33.67 -5.27
C SER A 44 -28.29 -34.47 -5.39
N GLY A 45 -29.35 -33.79 -5.80
CA GLY A 45 -30.65 -34.38 -6.01
C GLY A 45 -31.29 -33.81 -7.27
N GLY A 46 -32.10 -34.62 -7.94
CA GLY A 46 -32.68 -34.24 -9.22
C GLY A 46 -33.80 -35.14 -9.70
N PHE A 47 -34.41 -34.72 -10.80
CA PHE A 47 -35.44 -35.49 -11.50
C PHE A 47 -35.06 -35.65 -12.97
N PHE A 48 -35.10 -36.88 -13.45
CA PHE A 48 -35.00 -37.23 -14.87
C PHE A 48 -36.37 -37.68 -15.37
N LEU A 49 -36.91 -36.97 -16.35
CA LEU A 49 -38.30 -37.08 -16.80
C LEU A 49 -38.35 -37.49 -18.28
N PRO A 50 -38.15 -38.77 -18.62
CA PRO A 50 -38.23 -39.28 -19.98
C PRO A 50 -39.68 -39.56 -20.40
N PHE A 51 -40.00 -39.12 -21.61
CA PHE A 51 -41.24 -39.32 -22.34
C PHE A 51 -40.94 -40.21 -23.54
N VAL A 52 -41.14 -41.52 -23.39
CA VAL A 52 -40.89 -42.50 -24.45
C VAL A 52 -42.11 -42.54 -25.37
N LEU A 53 -41.89 -42.24 -26.65
CA LEU A 53 -42.90 -42.22 -27.70
C LEU A 53 -43.14 -43.63 -28.22
N ASP A 54 -44.30 -43.89 -28.83
CA ASP A 54 -44.62 -45.17 -29.51
C ASP A 54 -43.57 -45.62 -30.53
N SER A 55 -42.84 -44.67 -31.12
CA SER A 55 -41.72 -44.94 -32.05
C SER A 55 -40.49 -45.58 -31.38
N GLY A 56 -40.44 -45.66 -30.05
CA GLY A 56 -39.28 -46.09 -29.28
C GLY A 56 -38.24 -45.00 -29.02
N ASN A 57 -38.49 -43.77 -29.48
CA ASN A 57 -37.67 -42.59 -29.22
C ASN A 57 -38.10 -41.90 -27.92
N ALA A 58 -37.24 -41.10 -27.29
CA ALA A 58 -37.57 -40.38 -26.07
C ALA A 58 -37.19 -38.91 -26.14
N ILE A 59 -38.05 -38.05 -25.59
CA ILE A 59 -37.71 -36.69 -25.17
C ILE A 59 -37.54 -36.72 -23.65
N PHE A 60 -36.57 -36.02 -23.10
CA PHE A 60 -36.42 -35.94 -21.65
C PHE A 60 -36.22 -34.51 -21.16
N ILE A 61 -36.60 -34.29 -19.90
CA ILE A 61 -36.25 -33.10 -19.11
C ILE A 61 -35.45 -33.58 -17.91
N ASP A 62 -34.37 -32.88 -17.58
CA ASP A 62 -33.48 -33.22 -16.48
C ASP A 62 -33.24 -31.99 -15.60
N THR A 63 -33.37 -32.16 -14.29
CA THR A 63 -33.16 -31.10 -13.29
C THR A 63 -32.25 -31.60 -12.19
N ARG A 64 -31.30 -30.76 -11.75
CA ARG A 64 -30.37 -31.11 -10.66
C ARG A 64 -30.04 -29.90 -9.80
N GLY A 65 -30.02 -30.10 -8.48
CA GLY A 65 -29.41 -29.19 -7.51
C GLY A 65 -28.24 -29.87 -6.81
N THR A 66 -27.18 -29.13 -6.51
CA THR A 66 -26.03 -29.65 -5.75
C THR A 66 -25.70 -28.75 -4.56
N ILE A 67 -25.59 -29.39 -3.41
CA ILE A 67 -25.07 -28.84 -2.15
C ILE A 67 -23.63 -29.33 -2.02
N GLU A 68 -22.71 -28.40 -1.83
CA GLU A 68 -21.27 -28.68 -1.68
C GLU A 68 -20.79 -27.92 -0.43
N ASN A 69 -20.17 -28.64 0.50
CA ASN A 69 -19.73 -28.12 1.81
C ASN A 69 -20.83 -27.28 2.50
N ASP A 70 -22.00 -27.90 2.70
CA ASP A 70 -23.18 -27.35 3.39
C ASP A 70 -23.82 -26.10 2.77
N LYS A 71 -23.48 -25.75 1.52
CA LYS A 71 -24.07 -24.61 0.80
C LYS A 71 -24.63 -25.06 -0.54
N VAL A 72 -25.80 -24.53 -0.90
CA VAL A 72 -26.33 -24.69 -2.27
C VAL A 72 -25.40 -23.92 -3.22
N ARG A 73 -24.69 -24.65 -4.07
CA ARG A 73 -23.67 -24.08 -4.96
C ARG A 73 -24.08 -24.16 -6.43
N GLN A 74 -24.81 -25.20 -6.83
CA GLN A 74 -25.03 -25.47 -8.26
C GLN A 74 -26.49 -25.82 -8.54
N GLY A 75 -26.94 -25.44 -9.73
CA GLY A 75 -28.24 -25.81 -10.29
C GLY A 75 -28.12 -26.06 -11.78
N SER A 76 -28.88 -27.02 -12.29
CA SER A 76 -28.87 -27.40 -13.70
C SER A 76 -30.28 -27.76 -14.15
N ILE A 77 -30.66 -27.29 -15.34
CA ILE A 77 -31.86 -27.73 -16.05
C ILE A 77 -31.52 -27.97 -17.51
N GLY A 78 -31.96 -29.10 -18.04
CA GLY A 78 -31.71 -29.47 -19.43
C GLY A 78 -32.83 -30.27 -20.03
N ALA A 79 -32.73 -30.43 -21.34
CA ALA A 79 -33.62 -31.27 -22.12
C ALA A 79 -32.83 -31.92 -23.24
N GLY A 80 -33.33 -33.05 -23.72
CA GLY A 80 -32.71 -33.77 -24.82
C GLY A 80 -33.65 -34.69 -25.53
N TYR A 81 -33.13 -35.25 -26.61
CA TYR A 81 -33.81 -36.20 -27.47
C TYR A 81 -32.91 -37.40 -27.70
N ARG A 82 -33.49 -38.60 -27.63
CA ARG A 82 -32.84 -39.87 -27.92
C ARG A 82 -33.68 -40.63 -28.93
N PHE A 83 -33.03 -41.24 -29.90
CA PHE A 83 -33.68 -42.14 -30.84
C PHE A 83 -32.97 -43.47 -30.92
N ARG A 84 -33.74 -44.53 -31.20
CA ARG A 84 -33.21 -45.87 -31.38
C ARG A 84 -32.75 -46.04 -32.83
N ALA A 85 -31.45 -46.02 -33.06
CA ALA A 85 -30.87 -46.12 -34.40
C ALA A 85 -30.96 -47.54 -34.96
N ASN A 86 -30.86 -48.54 -34.10
CA ASN A 86 -31.12 -49.96 -34.35
C ASN A 86 -31.35 -50.68 -33.01
N ASP A 87 -31.47 -52.00 -33.02
CA ASP A 87 -31.75 -52.79 -31.81
C ASP A 87 -30.68 -52.63 -30.70
N GLN A 88 -29.46 -52.24 -31.06
CA GLN A 88 -28.33 -52.12 -30.14
C GLN A 88 -28.03 -50.68 -29.71
N TRP A 89 -28.32 -49.68 -30.55
CA TRP A 89 -27.83 -48.32 -30.37
C TRP A 89 -28.92 -47.28 -30.17
N VAL A 90 -28.73 -46.46 -29.14
CA VAL A 90 -29.47 -45.25 -28.85
C VAL A 90 -28.57 -44.05 -29.07
N ILE A 91 -28.99 -43.12 -29.92
CA ILE A 91 -28.25 -41.89 -30.20
C ILE A 91 -29.02 -40.72 -29.60
N GLY A 92 -28.32 -39.83 -28.91
CA GLY A 92 -28.93 -38.69 -28.24
C GLY A 92 -28.18 -37.38 -28.44
N ALA A 93 -28.93 -36.29 -28.32
CA ALA A 93 -28.42 -34.94 -28.23
C ALA A 93 -29.18 -34.18 -27.16
N TYR A 94 -28.48 -33.31 -26.43
CA TYR A 94 -29.05 -32.56 -25.31
C TYR A 94 -28.43 -31.19 -25.12
N GLY A 95 -29.15 -30.34 -24.41
CA GLY A 95 -28.70 -29.02 -23.99
C GLY A 95 -29.08 -28.73 -22.54
N TYR A 96 -28.20 -28.02 -21.84
CA TYR A 96 -28.39 -27.65 -20.43
C TYR A 96 -28.08 -26.16 -20.21
N TYR A 97 -28.78 -25.58 -19.24
CA TYR A 97 -28.39 -24.37 -18.55
C TYR A 97 -27.89 -24.73 -17.15
N ASP A 98 -26.65 -24.32 -16.87
CA ASP A 98 -25.96 -24.53 -15.61
C ASP A 98 -25.83 -23.19 -14.86
N TYR A 99 -25.98 -23.25 -13.55
CA TYR A 99 -25.72 -22.16 -12.62
C TYR A 99 -24.75 -22.60 -11.53
N LEU A 100 -23.78 -21.75 -11.22
CA LEU A 100 -22.82 -21.92 -10.13
C LEU A 100 -22.73 -20.63 -9.31
N LYS A 101 -22.79 -20.75 -7.99
CA LYS A 101 -22.28 -19.75 -7.05
C LYS A 101 -20.89 -20.19 -6.59
N SER A 102 -19.85 -19.55 -7.13
CA SER A 102 -18.45 -19.94 -6.91
C SER A 102 -18.01 -19.81 -5.45
N GLU A 103 -16.83 -20.33 -5.12
CA GLU A 103 -16.23 -20.23 -3.78
C GLU A 103 -16.13 -18.78 -3.29
N TYR A 104 -15.90 -17.83 -4.19
CA TYR A 104 -15.89 -16.38 -3.96
C TYR A 104 -17.28 -15.72 -3.98
N ALA A 105 -18.34 -16.52 -3.89
CA ALA A 105 -19.75 -16.10 -3.92
C ALA A 105 -20.21 -15.42 -5.22
N ASN A 106 -19.44 -15.53 -6.30
CA ASN A 106 -19.79 -14.98 -7.60
C ASN A 106 -20.76 -15.89 -8.37
N PRO A 107 -21.81 -15.34 -9.01
CA PRO A 107 -22.71 -16.12 -9.85
C PRO A 107 -22.14 -16.29 -11.27
N PHE A 108 -22.16 -17.53 -11.74
CA PHE A 108 -21.84 -17.93 -13.11
C PHE A 108 -22.98 -18.72 -13.73
N GLY A 109 -23.27 -18.43 -14.99
CA GLY A 109 -24.15 -19.20 -15.86
C GLY A 109 -23.39 -19.77 -17.04
N GLN A 110 -23.78 -20.95 -17.50
CA GLN A 110 -23.17 -21.65 -18.63
C GLN A 110 -24.26 -22.39 -19.41
N VAL A 111 -24.10 -22.48 -20.72
CA VAL A 111 -24.85 -23.45 -21.52
C VAL A 111 -23.94 -24.58 -21.93
N SER A 112 -24.46 -25.81 -21.92
CA SER A 112 -23.74 -26.97 -22.41
C SER A 112 -24.56 -27.74 -23.41
N PHE A 113 -23.86 -28.37 -24.36
CA PHE A 113 -24.45 -29.20 -25.41
C PHE A 113 -23.68 -30.51 -25.45
N GLY A 114 -24.38 -31.62 -25.66
CA GLY A 114 -23.71 -32.91 -25.76
C GLY A 114 -24.37 -33.85 -26.75
N LEU A 115 -23.57 -34.82 -27.17
CA LEU A 115 -23.95 -35.93 -28.03
C LEU A 115 -23.60 -37.24 -27.32
N GLU A 116 -24.47 -38.22 -27.45
CA GLU A 116 -24.26 -39.55 -26.88
C GLU A 116 -24.62 -40.66 -27.87
N ALA A 117 -23.87 -41.75 -27.80
CA ALA A 117 -24.18 -43.02 -28.45
C ALA A 117 -24.08 -44.11 -27.39
N LEU A 118 -25.20 -44.75 -27.09
CA LEU A 118 -25.36 -45.66 -25.97
C LEU A 118 -25.85 -47.02 -26.46
N SER A 119 -25.22 -48.10 -26.01
CA SER A 119 -25.70 -49.47 -26.11
C SER A 119 -25.70 -50.13 -24.73
N GLY A 120 -26.12 -51.39 -24.64
CA GLY A 120 -26.05 -52.15 -23.38
C GLY A 120 -24.62 -52.28 -22.84
N ASP A 121 -23.64 -52.40 -23.75
CA ASP A 121 -22.25 -52.71 -23.41
C ASP A 121 -21.28 -51.56 -23.66
N LEU A 122 -21.61 -50.58 -24.51
CA LEU A 122 -20.70 -49.52 -24.93
C LEU A 122 -21.39 -48.16 -24.88
N GLU A 123 -20.71 -47.17 -24.33
CA GLU A 123 -21.18 -45.79 -24.24
C GLU A 123 -20.11 -44.84 -24.77
N MET A 124 -20.53 -43.88 -25.56
CA MET A 124 -19.69 -42.76 -26.02
C MET A 124 -20.43 -41.46 -25.77
N ARG A 125 -19.75 -40.49 -25.18
CA ARG A 125 -20.30 -39.17 -24.89
C ARG A 125 -19.30 -38.09 -25.26
N SER A 126 -19.82 -36.96 -25.70
CA SER A 126 -19.04 -35.74 -25.89
C SER A 126 -19.85 -34.53 -25.46
N ASN A 127 -19.18 -33.57 -24.83
CA ASN A 127 -19.80 -32.38 -24.25
C ASN A 127 -19.03 -31.12 -24.64
N LEU A 128 -19.76 -30.03 -24.84
CA LEU A 128 -19.25 -28.67 -25.05
C LEU A 128 -19.83 -27.75 -23.98
N TYR A 129 -18.99 -26.96 -23.33
CA TYR A 129 -19.33 -26.05 -22.23
C TYR A 129 -19.01 -24.61 -22.61
N LEU A 130 -20.03 -23.74 -22.60
CA LEU A 130 -19.93 -22.34 -23.00
C LEU A 130 -20.41 -21.41 -21.88
N PRO A 131 -19.50 -20.79 -21.11
CA PRO A 131 -19.86 -19.80 -20.11
C PRO A 131 -20.60 -18.62 -20.73
N LEU A 132 -21.71 -18.24 -20.10
CA LEU A 132 -22.51 -17.06 -20.47
C LEU A 132 -22.13 -15.83 -19.64
N SER A 133 -21.65 -16.05 -18.42
CA SER A 133 -21.25 -14.96 -17.54
C SER A 133 -19.88 -14.38 -17.91
N GLY A 134 -19.81 -13.06 -17.93
CA GLY A 134 -18.54 -12.34 -17.99
C GLY A 134 -17.71 -12.50 -16.72
N ALA A 135 -16.47 -12.05 -16.79
CA ALA A 135 -15.55 -12.05 -15.66
C ALA A 135 -16.08 -11.24 -14.47
N LYS A 136 -15.73 -11.66 -13.25
CA LYS A 136 -16.04 -10.99 -11.99
C LYS A 136 -14.76 -10.48 -11.37
N THR A 137 -14.74 -9.24 -10.91
CA THR A 137 -13.55 -8.62 -10.32
C THR A 137 -13.27 -9.22 -8.94
N LEU A 138 -12.00 -9.43 -8.62
CA LEU A 138 -11.52 -9.95 -7.35
C LEU A 138 -10.19 -9.27 -7.00
N SER A 139 -10.26 -8.19 -6.22
CA SER A 139 -9.08 -7.36 -5.88
C SER A 139 -7.95 -8.13 -5.21
N ALA A 140 -8.27 -9.19 -4.47
CA ALA A 140 -7.28 -10.07 -3.82
C ALA A 140 -6.31 -10.75 -4.81
N PHE A 141 -6.62 -10.77 -6.10
CA PHE A 141 -5.79 -11.33 -7.16
C PHE A 141 -5.21 -10.26 -8.10
N ASN A 142 -5.33 -8.97 -7.77
CA ASN A 142 -4.65 -7.92 -8.53
C ASN A 142 -3.14 -8.14 -8.46
N ALA A 143 -2.45 -7.95 -9.59
CA ALA A 143 -1.01 -8.13 -9.68
C ALA A 143 -0.36 -6.99 -10.45
N ALA A 144 0.83 -6.61 -10.01
CA ALA A 144 1.75 -5.74 -10.74
C ALA A 144 3.08 -6.46 -10.91
N TYR A 145 3.63 -6.43 -12.12
CA TYR A 145 4.86 -7.13 -12.45
C TYR A 145 5.57 -6.48 -13.64
N VAL A 146 6.84 -6.80 -13.83
CA VAL A 146 7.60 -6.32 -14.99
C VAL A 146 7.42 -7.29 -16.15
N ARG A 147 7.04 -6.78 -17.32
CA ARG A 147 7.00 -7.53 -18.57
C ARG A 147 7.68 -6.72 -19.66
N ASP A 148 8.64 -7.32 -20.35
CA ASP A 148 9.38 -6.67 -21.44
C ASP A 148 9.96 -5.29 -21.07
N HIS A 149 10.54 -5.17 -19.87
CA HIS A 149 11.08 -3.92 -19.30
C HIS A 149 10.05 -2.80 -19.06
N VAL A 150 8.78 -3.14 -18.90
CA VAL A 150 7.73 -2.18 -18.53
C VAL A 150 6.98 -2.70 -17.32
N LEU A 151 6.62 -1.80 -16.41
CA LEU A 151 5.76 -2.14 -15.28
C LEU A 151 4.31 -2.24 -15.76
N VAL A 152 3.74 -3.43 -15.62
CA VAL A 152 2.37 -3.71 -16.04
C VAL A 152 1.51 -4.08 -14.84
N PHE A 153 0.21 -3.83 -15.00
CA PHE A 153 -0.83 -4.17 -14.05
C PHE A 153 -1.80 -5.15 -14.69
N GLN A 154 -2.32 -6.07 -13.88
CA GLN A 154 -3.36 -6.98 -14.30
C GLN A 154 -4.39 -7.18 -13.18
N GLU A 155 -5.62 -6.78 -13.45
CA GLU A 155 -6.72 -6.90 -12.49
C GLU A 155 -7.02 -8.37 -12.19
N GLY A 156 -7.22 -8.66 -10.90
CA GLY A 156 -7.68 -9.95 -10.41
C GLY A 156 -9.12 -10.20 -10.84
N LYS A 157 -9.37 -11.32 -11.52
CA LYS A 157 -10.71 -11.71 -11.98
C LYS A 157 -10.95 -13.19 -11.79
N GLU A 158 -12.21 -13.52 -11.51
CA GLU A 158 -12.76 -14.85 -11.66
C GLU A 158 -13.50 -14.99 -12.99
N ARG A 159 -13.24 -16.08 -13.71
CA ARG A 159 -13.84 -16.37 -15.02
C ARG A 159 -14.32 -17.81 -15.11
N GLY A 160 -15.45 -18.03 -15.78
CA GLY A 160 -15.83 -19.36 -16.24
C GLY A 160 -14.95 -19.77 -17.43
N ARG A 161 -14.51 -21.02 -17.45
CA ARG A 161 -13.77 -21.63 -18.55
C ARG A 161 -14.74 -22.24 -19.56
N ARG A 162 -14.51 -21.97 -20.84
CA ARG A 162 -15.13 -22.78 -21.89
C ARG A 162 -14.40 -24.11 -21.96
N GLY A 163 -15.07 -25.18 -22.35
CA GLY A 163 -14.40 -26.46 -22.44
C GLY A 163 -15.14 -27.48 -23.26
N LEU A 164 -14.52 -28.64 -23.40
CA LEU A 164 -15.08 -29.82 -24.04
C LEU A 164 -14.58 -31.06 -23.31
N ASP A 165 -15.40 -32.12 -23.31
CA ASP A 165 -14.94 -33.45 -22.91
C ASP A 165 -15.46 -34.52 -23.86
N ALA A 166 -14.78 -35.65 -23.86
CA ALA A 166 -15.23 -36.87 -24.50
C ALA A 166 -14.88 -38.06 -23.61
N GLU A 167 -15.81 -39.01 -23.50
CA GLU A 167 -15.68 -40.22 -22.69
C GLU A 167 -16.21 -41.42 -23.47
N ILE A 168 -15.49 -42.54 -23.40
CA ILE A 168 -15.90 -43.84 -23.90
C ILE A 168 -15.87 -44.83 -22.74
N GLY A 169 -16.89 -45.68 -22.60
CA GLY A 169 -16.91 -46.70 -21.56
C GLY A 169 -17.58 -47.99 -21.98
N GLY A 170 -17.13 -49.08 -21.37
CA GLY A 170 -17.58 -50.43 -21.69
C GLY A 170 -17.99 -51.21 -20.44
N ARG A 171 -18.98 -52.07 -20.58
CA ARG A 171 -19.31 -53.12 -19.61
C ARG A 171 -18.16 -54.13 -19.57
N LEU A 172 -17.70 -54.48 -18.37
CA LEU A 172 -16.75 -55.56 -18.18
C LEU A 172 -17.48 -56.91 -18.05
N PRO A 173 -16.96 -57.99 -18.67
CA PRO A 173 -17.57 -59.32 -18.64
C PRO A 173 -17.28 -60.05 -17.31
N VAL A 174 -17.58 -59.40 -16.18
CA VAL A 174 -17.39 -59.96 -14.82
C VAL A 174 -18.71 -60.53 -14.27
N PHE A 175 -19.84 -60.12 -14.84
CA PHE A 175 -21.18 -60.59 -14.51
C PHE A 175 -21.90 -60.97 -15.81
N ASP A 176 -22.79 -61.97 -15.74
CA ASP A 176 -23.57 -62.45 -16.88
C ASP A 176 -24.44 -61.33 -17.49
N GLU A 177 -24.70 -61.40 -18.80
CA GLU A 177 -25.34 -60.35 -19.59
C GLU A 177 -26.70 -59.89 -19.02
N GLY A 178 -27.46 -60.80 -18.39
CA GLY A 178 -28.75 -60.53 -17.74
C GLY A 178 -28.70 -60.39 -16.21
N SER A 179 -27.52 -60.23 -15.60
CA SER A 179 -27.39 -60.03 -14.15
C SER A 179 -27.94 -58.67 -13.72
N ASP A 180 -28.51 -58.62 -12.51
CA ASP A 180 -28.91 -57.37 -11.83
C ASP A 180 -27.70 -56.54 -11.37
N VAL A 181 -26.48 -56.95 -11.71
CA VAL A 181 -25.23 -56.27 -11.38
C VAL A 181 -24.44 -55.98 -12.65
N GLN A 182 -23.98 -54.74 -12.79
CA GLN A 182 -23.14 -54.30 -13.91
C GLN A 182 -21.90 -53.56 -13.43
N LEU A 183 -20.74 -53.91 -13.96
CA LEU A 183 -19.50 -53.14 -13.80
C LEU A 183 -19.12 -52.49 -15.14
N LYS A 184 -19.01 -51.16 -15.16
CA LYS A 184 -18.54 -50.39 -16.32
C LYS A 184 -17.23 -49.67 -16.01
N VAL A 185 -16.37 -49.54 -17.02
CA VAL A 185 -15.15 -48.73 -16.97
C VAL A 185 -15.16 -47.73 -18.12
N PHE A 186 -14.79 -46.49 -17.82
CA PHE A 186 -14.81 -45.36 -18.72
C PHE A 186 -13.44 -44.69 -18.78
N GLY A 187 -12.97 -44.38 -19.99
CA GLY A 187 -11.80 -43.55 -20.23
C GLY A 187 -12.20 -42.32 -21.04
N GLY A 188 -11.65 -41.16 -20.68
CA GLY A 188 -11.99 -39.91 -21.36
C GLY A 188 -10.89 -38.87 -21.26
N SER A 189 -11.12 -37.76 -21.94
CA SER A 189 -10.27 -36.57 -21.88
C SER A 189 -11.11 -35.31 -21.89
N TYR A 190 -10.55 -34.22 -21.37
CA TYR A 190 -11.20 -32.92 -21.34
C TYR A 190 -10.19 -31.80 -21.61
N TRP A 191 -10.72 -30.70 -22.13
CA TRP A 191 -10.00 -29.46 -22.31
C TRP A 191 -10.84 -28.28 -21.81
N TYR A 192 -10.24 -27.36 -21.07
CA TYR A 192 -10.86 -26.11 -20.63
C TYR A 192 -9.91 -24.92 -20.84
N GLY A 193 -10.40 -23.85 -21.45
CA GLY A 193 -9.61 -22.65 -21.70
C GLY A 193 -10.43 -21.36 -21.63
N GLY A 194 -9.80 -20.24 -21.97
CA GLY A 194 -10.48 -18.94 -22.00
C GLY A 194 -9.52 -17.77 -22.20
N LYS A 195 -10.08 -16.56 -22.23
CA LYS A 195 -9.30 -15.32 -22.39
C LYS A 195 -8.41 -15.13 -21.16
N ASN A 196 -7.11 -14.94 -21.39
CA ASN A 196 -6.06 -14.72 -20.37
C ASN A 196 -6.02 -15.85 -19.32
N LEU A 197 -6.29 -17.08 -19.76
CA LEU A 197 -6.21 -18.30 -18.96
C LEU A 197 -5.28 -19.28 -19.66
N GLY A 198 -4.46 -20.01 -18.88
CA GLY A 198 -3.77 -21.18 -19.40
C GLY A 198 -4.77 -22.27 -19.81
N ASP A 199 -4.42 -23.08 -20.80
CA ASP A 199 -5.24 -24.23 -21.19
C ASP A 199 -5.09 -25.35 -20.17
N MET A 200 -6.22 -25.94 -19.78
CA MET A 200 -6.30 -27.08 -18.86
C MET A 200 -6.66 -28.31 -19.69
N PHE A 201 -5.71 -29.23 -19.89
CA PHE A 201 -5.92 -30.48 -20.61
C PHE A 201 -5.74 -31.66 -19.66
N GLY A 202 -6.70 -32.59 -19.67
CA GLY A 202 -6.69 -33.70 -18.75
C GLY A 202 -7.27 -35.00 -19.27
N ALA A 203 -6.95 -36.08 -18.56
CA ALA A 203 -7.49 -37.40 -18.76
C ALA A 203 -8.35 -37.82 -17.56
N LYS A 204 -9.35 -38.66 -17.81
CA LYS A 204 -10.30 -39.19 -16.83
C LYS A 204 -10.39 -40.70 -16.96
N LEU A 205 -10.38 -41.40 -15.82
CA LEU A 205 -10.70 -42.82 -15.71
C LEU A 205 -11.80 -42.96 -14.65
N ARG A 206 -12.88 -43.70 -14.96
CA ARG A 206 -13.99 -43.94 -14.04
C ARG A 206 -14.41 -45.39 -14.07
N ALA A 207 -14.71 -45.98 -12.92
CA ALA A 207 -15.33 -47.28 -12.80
C ALA A 207 -16.64 -47.14 -12.02
N GLU A 208 -17.68 -47.85 -12.44
CA GLU A 208 -19.01 -47.78 -11.83
C GLU A 208 -19.59 -49.19 -11.68
N LEU A 209 -19.93 -49.56 -10.45
CA LEU A 209 -20.60 -50.79 -10.08
C LEU A 209 -22.05 -50.48 -9.75
N THR A 210 -23.00 -51.02 -10.50
CA THR A 210 -24.43 -50.73 -10.36
C THR A 210 -25.20 -52.00 -10.03
N PHE A 211 -26.08 -51.92 -9.03
CA PHE A 211 -27.04 -52.96 -8.67
C PHE A 211 -28.44 -52.47 -9.02
N ALA A 212 -29.23 -53.33 -9.66
CA ALA A 212 -30.62 -53.12 -10.02
C ALA A 212 -31.60 -53.74 -9.00
N ASP A 213 -32.86 -53.35 -9.10
CA ASP A 213 -34.01 -53.91 -8.36
C ASP A 213 -33.79 -54.01 -6.85
N LEU A 214 -33.53 -52.85 -6.24
CA LEU A 214 -33.23 -52.76 -4.81
C LEU A 214 -34.41 -53.23 -3.94
N PRO A 215 -34.17 -54.11 -2.95
CA PRO A 215 -35.22 -54.57 -2.04
C PRO A 215 -35.91 -53.41 -1.32
N GLY A 216 -37.25 -53.35 -1.39
CA GLY A 216 -38.06 -52.33 -0.73
C GLY A 216 -38.22 -51.02 -1.52
N LEU A 217 -37.70 -50.94 -2.75
CA LEU A 217 -37.92 -49.83 -3.68
C LEU A 217 -38.69 -50.29 -4.93
N SER A 218 -39.07 -49.36 -5.81
CA SER A 218 -39.73 -49.70 -7.08
C SER A 218 -38.84 -50.54 -7.99
N ALA A 219 -39.45 -51.39 -8.81
CA ALA A 219 -38.76 -52.12 -9.87
C ALA A 219 -38.08 -51.14 -10.84
N GLY A 220 -36.87 -51.46 -11.29
CA GLY A 220 -36.00 -50.58 -12.07
C GLY A 220 -35.16 -49.60 -11.24
N SER A 221 -35.29 -49.61 -9.91
CA SER A 221 -34.41 -48.85 -9.01
C SER A 221 -32.96 -49.32 -9.09
N THR A 222 -32.01 -48.40 -8.93
CA THR A 222 -30.58 -48.75 -9.00
C THR A 222 -29.78 -48.03 -7.92
N VAL A 223 -28.77 -48.70 -7.37
CA VAL A 223 -27.67 -48.05 -6.63
C VAL A 223 -26.38 -48.24 -7.41
N SER A 224 -25.66 -47.15 -7.66
CA SER A 224 -24.35 -47.16 -8.34
C SER A 224 -23.26 -46.67 -7.40
N LEU A 225 -22.16 -47.41 -7.34
CA LEU A 225 -20.94 -47.05 -6.62
C LEU A 225 -19.85 -46.73 -7.65
N GLY A 226 -19.38 -45.49 -7.65
CA GLY A 226 -18.43 -45.00 -8.64
C GLY A 226 -17.10 -44.59 -8.02
N VAL A 227 -16.00 -44.85 -8.73
CA VAL A 227 -14.67 -44.31 -8.43
C VAL A 227 -14.15 -43.60 -9.68
N THR A 228 -13.67 -42.37 -9.54
CA THR A 228 -13.11 -41.58 -10.63
C THR A 228 -11.71 -41.08 -10.27
N GLY A 229 -10.78 -41.15 -11.22
CA GLY A 229 -9.48 -40.49 -11.16
C GLY A 229 -9.32 -39.55 -12.35
N THR A 230 -8.80 -38.35 -12.13
CA THR A 230 -8.47 -37.38 -13.17
C THR A 230 -7.06 -36.86 -13.01
N TYR A 231 -6.41 -36.55 -14.12
CA TYR A 231 -5.11 -35.88 -14.13
C TYR A 231 -5.09 -34.78 -15.19
N ASP A 232 -4.71 -33.57 -14.78
CA ASP A 232 -4.45 -32.45 -15.69
C ASP A 232 -3.27 -31.59 -15.23
N ASN A 233 -2.91 -30.60 -16.05
CA ASN A 233 -1.76 -29.73 -15.81
C ASN A 233 -1.97 -28.69 -14.71
N GLU A 234 -3.20 -28.37 -14.31
CA GLU A 234 -3.52 -27.39 -13.26
C GLU A 234 -3.78 -28.08 -11.90
N ASP A 235 -4.80 -28.94 -11.83
CA ASP A 235 -5.27 -29.63 -10.62
C ASP A 235 -4.40 -30.85 -10.25
N LYS A 236 -3.53 -31.31 -11.16
CA LYS A 236 -2.75 -32.55 -11.04
C LYS A 236 -3.69 -33.76 -10.81
N LEU A 237 -3.26 -34.76 -10.05
CA LEU A 237 -4.05 -35.96 -9.79
C LEU A 237 -5.16 -35.66 -8.77
N LYS A 238 -6.42 -35.94 -9.14
CA LYS A 238 -7.60 -35.87 -8.26
C LYS A 238 -8.36 -37.19 -8.29
N GLY A 239 -9.01 -37.51 -7.18
CA GLY A 239 -9.84 -38.70 -7.04
C GLY A 239 -11.23 -38.37 -6.48
N ALA A 240 -12.21 -39.19 -6.83
CA ALA A 240 -13.56 -39.10 -6.29
C ALA A 240 -14.19 -40.49 -6.11
N VAL A 241 -15.02 -40.63 -5.08
CA VAL A 241 -15.88 -41.79 -4.84
C VAL A 241 -17.32 -41.31 -4.69
N MET A 242 -18.26 -41.96 -5.35
CA MET A 242 -19.67 -41.58 -5.33
C MET A 242 -20.58 -42.79 -5.07
N ALA A 243 -21.75 -42.51 -4.49
CA ALA A 243 -22.89 -43.41 -4.44
C ALA A 243 -24.11 -42.68 -5.01
N ARG A 244 -24.81 -43.31 -5.95
CA ARG A 244 -26.01 -42.76 -6.60
C ARG A 244 -27.18 -43.71 -6.45
N LEU A 245 -28.29 -43.23 -5.90
CA LEU A 245 -29.57 -43.91 -5.83
C LEU A 245 -30.51 -43.31 -6.88
N ARG A 246 -31.10 -44.16 -7.72
CA ARG A 246 -32.13 -43.79 -8.70
C ARG A 246 -33.40 -44.58 -8.42
N ILE A 247 -34.52 -43.87 -8.32
CA ILE A 247 -35.83 -44.44 -8.03
C ILE A 247 -36.81 -44.03 -9.15
N PRO A 248 -37.28 -44.97 -9.99
CA PRO A 248 -38.35 -44.70 -10.95
C PRO A 248 -39.71 -44.61 -10.23
N PHE A 249 -40.60 -43.76 -10.72
CA PHE A 249 -41.96 -43.60 -10.22
C PHE A 249 -43.00 -43.87 -11.31
N GLY A 250 -44.19 -44.34 -10.91
CA GLY A 250 -45.31 -44.62 -11.80
C GLY A 250 -45.60 -46.12 -11.97
N ALA A 251 -46.82 -46.44 -12.44
CA ALA A 251 -47.31 -47.81 -12.58
C ALA A 251 -46.71 -48.61 -13.78
N THR A 252 -45.76 -48.02 -14.52
CA THR A 252 -45.15 -48.58 -15.74
C THR A 252 -43.67 -48.93 -15.61
N ALA A 253 -43.04 -48.73 -14.44
CA ALA A 253 -41.63 -49.08 -14.24
C ALA A 253 -41.41 -50.60 -14.28
N LYS A 254 -40.57 -51.09 -15.22
CA LYS A 254 -40.22 -52.52 -15.35
C LYS A 254 -38.81 -52.77 -14.83
N ALA A 255 -38.55 -53.97 -14.30
CA ALA A 255 -37.21 -54.44 -13.93
C ALA A 255 -36.19 -54.29 -15.08
N SER A 256 -36.62 -54.54 -16.32
CA SER A 256 -35.81 -54.37 -17.53
C SER A 256 -35.32 -52.93 -17.78
N ASP A 257 -35.90 -51.93 -17.12
CA ASP A 257 -35.56 -50.52 -17.32
C ASP A 257 -34.29 -50.11 -16.54
N ALA A 258 -33.80 -50.96 -15.63
CA ALA A 258 -32.67 -50.64 -14.76
C ALA A 258 -31.41 -50.24 -15.57
N PHE A 259 -31.19 -50.86 -16.72
CA PHE A 259 -30.03 -50.60 -17.57
C PHE A 259 -30.37 -50.07 -18.97
N ASP A 260 -31.65 -49.81 -19.28
CA ASP A 260 -32.07 -49.36 -20.61
C ASP A 260 -31.42 -48.01 -20.97
N PRO A 261 -30.59 -47.95 -22.03
CA PRO A 261 -29.95 -46.72 -22.48
C PRO A 261 -30.92 -45.56 -22.71
N MET A 262 -32.19 -45.83 -23.02
CA MET A 262 -33.18 -44.82 -23.29
C MET A 262 -33.55 -44.00 -22.04
N VAL A 263 -33.46 -44.59 -20.85
CA VAL A 263 -33.79 -43.96 -19.57
C VAL A 263 -32.58 -43.79 -18.64
N GLN A 264 -31.37 -44.00 -19.15
CA GLN A 264 -30.14 -43.71 -18.42
C GLN A 264 -29.95 -42.20 -18.26
N ARG A 265 -29.34 -41.79 -17.15
CA ARG A 265 -29.00 -40.40 -16.93
C ARG A 265 -28.02 -39.88 -17.99
N VAL A 266 -28.10 -38.58 -18.31
CA VAL A 266 -27.03 -37.89 -19.04
C VAL A 266 -25.79 -37.73 -18.15
N GLU A 267 -24.63 -38.11 -18.67
CA GLU A 267 -23.35 -37.96 -17.98
C GLU A 267 -22.55 -36.81 -18.60
N ARG A 268 -22.25 -35.80 -17.77
CA ARG A 268 -21.51 -34.57 -18.12
C ARG A 268 -20.95 -33.92 -16.86
N SER A 269 -20.06 -32.95 -17.01
CA SER A 269 -19.62 -32.09 -15.92
C SER A 269 -20.63 -30.96 -15.66
N ALA A 270 -21.46 -31.12 -14.62
CA ALA A 270 -22.43 -30.10 -14.22
C ALA A 270 -21.82 -28.89 -13.49
N LYS A 271 -20.63 -29.05 -12.92
CA LYS A 271 -19.92 -27.96 -12.23
C LYS A 271 -19.24 -27.06 -13.26
N ILE A 272 -19.66 -25.79 -13.33
CA ILE A 272 -18.96 -24.78 -14.12
C ILE A 272 -17.51 -24.67 -13.61
N ARG A 273 -16.54 -24.86 -14.51
CA ARG A 273 -15.12 -24.69 -14.16
C ARG A 273 -14.81 -23.19 -14.11
N THR A 274 -14.45 -22.66 -12.95
CA THR A 274 -14.00 -21.27 -12.81
C THR A 274 -12.50 -21.22 -12.48
N HIS A 275 -11.88 -20.08 -12.76
CA HIS A 275 -10.50 -19.78 -12.37
C HIS A 275 -10.44 -18.34 -11.86
N ALA A 276 -9.83 -18.14 -10.69
CA ALA A 276 -9.57 -16.84 -10.10
C ALA A 276 -8.06 -16.57 -10.09
N GLY A 277 -7.66 -15.39 -10.57
CA GLY A 277 -6.27 -14.99 -10.66
C GLY A 277 -6.12 -13.65 -11.37
N ALA A 278 -4.89 -13.21 -11.59
CA ALA A 278 -4.57 -12.04 -12.42
C ALA A 278 -4.89 -12.34 -13.90
N THR A 279 -6.17 -12.30 -14.24
CA THR A 279 -6.71 -12.68 -15.58
C THR A 279 -7.42 -11.51 -16.25
N GLY A 280 -7.31 -10.30 -15.69
CA GLY A 280 -7.64 -9.04 -16.34
C GLY A 280 -6.90 -8.84 -17.65
N ASP A 281 -7.23 -7.78 -18.37
CA ASP A 281 -6.40 -7.34 -19.49
C ASP A 281 -5.13 -6.71 -18.92
N VAL A 282 -4.00 -6.96 -19.57
CA VAL A 282 -2.72 -6.36 -19.15
C VAL A 282 -2.71 -4.91 -19.58
N GLU A 283 -2.42 -4.03 -18.65
CA GLU A 283 -2.40 -2.59 -18.84
C GLU A 283 -1.18 -1.94 -18.22
N ALA A 284 -0.93 -0.67 -18.55
CA ALA A 284 0.13 0.11 -17.92
C ALA A 284 -0.17 0.28 -16.43
N ALA A 285 0.85 0.12 -15.60
CA ALA A 285 0.78 0.48 -14.19
C ALA A 285 1.11 1.97 -14.02
N GLN A 286 0.38 2.64 -13.13
CA GLN A 286 0.69 3.99 -12.68
C GLN A 286 1.04 3.97 -11.20
N PHE A 287 1.99 4.78 -10.77
CA PHE A 287 2.22 5.01 -9.36
C PHE A 287 0.99 5.66 -8.72
N VAL A 288 0.63 5.23 -7.51
CA VAL A 288 -0.54 5.77 -6.81
C VAL A 288 -0.32 7.20 -6.34
N TYR A 289 0.90 7.55 -5.91
CA TYR A 289 1.22 8.82 -5.29
C TYR A 289 1.17 10.01 -6.26
N ASP A 290 1.57 9.85 -7.53
CA ASP A 290 1.58 10.94 -8.52
C ASP A 290 0.82 10.61 -9.83
N GLY A 291 0.32 9.38 -9.98
CA GLY A 291 -0.36 8.93 -11.19
C GLY A 291 0.56 8.70 -12.39
N PHE A 292 1.88 8.78 -12.22
CA PHE A 292 2.84 8.65 -13.30
C PHE A 292 2.96 7.21 -13.79
N THR A 293 3.06 7.03 -15.10
CA THR A 293 3.36 5.72 -15.72
C THR A 293 4.87 5.63 -15.89
N PRO A 294 5.59 4.77 -15.13
CA PRO A 294 7.03 4.64 -15.30
C PRO A 294 7.38 4.20 -16.73
N GLY A 295 8.52 4.69 -17.21
CA GLY A 295 9.11 4.33 -18.48
C GLY A 295 9.76 2.96 -18.44
N LYS A 296 11.01 2.87 -18.89
CA LYS A 296 11.76 1.62 -18.88
C LYS A 296 12.04 1.16 -17.45
N VAL A 297 11.84 -0.13 -17.19
CA VAL A 297 12.26 -0.79 -15.95
C VAL A 297 13.60 -1.46 -16.19
N ILE A 298 14.59 -1.15 -15.35
CA ILE A 298 15.93 -1.77 -15.39
C ILE A 298 16.32 -2.32 -14.03
N ASN A 299 17.14 -3.37 -14.03
CA ASN A 299 17.75 -3.91 -12.81
C ASN A 299 19.22 -3.50 -12.74
N VAL A 300 19.67 -3.07 -11.55
CA VAL A 300 21.02 -2.60 -11.27
C VAL A 300 21.56 -3.30 -10.02
N SER A 301 22.78 -3.78 -10.09
CA SER A 301 23.50 -4.45 -9.01
C SER A 301 25.00 -4.28 -9.19
N ALA A 302 25.82 -4.75 -8.25
CA ALA A 302 27.27 -4.78 -8.39
C ALA A 302 27.77 -5.58 -9.62
N ALA A 303 26.97 -6.52 -10.14
CA ALA A 303 27.33 -7.27 -11.34
C ALA A 303 27.33 -6.42 -12.62
N ASN A 304 26.69 -5.25 -12.60
CA ASN A 304 26.65 -4.32 -13.71
C ASN A 304 27.93 -3.51 -13.89
N GLY A 305 28.91 -3.65 -13.00
CA GLY A 305 30.20 -3.00 -13.07
C GLY A 305 30.33 -1.83 -12.10
N ASN A 306 31.15 -0.85 -12.48
CA ASN A 306 31.46 0.31 -11.66
C ASN A 306 30.39 1.42 -11.78
N ALA A 307 30.48 2.46 -10.95
CA ALA A 307 29.47 3.52 -10.91
C ALA A 307 29.33 4.25 -12.26
N ALA A 308 30.40 4.38 -13.06
CA ALA A 308 30.32 4.97 -14.40
C ALA A 308 29.46 4.14 -15.37
N THR A 309 29.62 2.81 -15.35
CA THR A 309 28.81 1.91 -16.17
C THR A 309 27.34 1.94 -15.75
N ILE A 310 27.10 1.96 -14.43
CA ILE A 310 25.75 2.04 -13.88
C ILE A 310 25.09 3.38 -14.27
N ASN A 311 25.78 4.51 -14.13
CA ASN A 311 25.25 5.81 -14.56
C ASN A 311 24.92 5.86 -16.05
N GLN A 312 25.71 5.21 -16.91
CA GLN A 312 25.37 5.09 -18.32
C GLN A 312 24.08 4.28 -18.52
N MET A 313 23.88 3.18 -17.77
CA MET A 313 22.63 2.41 -17.82
C MET A 313 21.42 3.25 -17.38
N LEU A 314 21.57 4.06 -16.33
CA LEU A 314 20.53 4.99 -15.85
C LEU A 314 20.21 6.03 -16.93
N ALA A 315 21.22 6.60 -17.58
CA ALA A 315 21.03 7.55 -18.68
C ALA A 315 20.34 6.89 -19.89
N ASP A 316 20.75 5.68 -20.27
CA ASP A 316 20.17 4.91 -21.39
C ASP A 316 18.73 4.46 -21.12
N ALA A 317 18.33 4.33 -19.85
CA ALA A 317 16.96 4.04 -19.47
C ALA A 317 16.02 5.23 -19.71
N GLY A 318 16.57 6.45 -19.71
CA GLY A 318 15.85 7.68 -20.01
C GLY A 318 14.98 8.22 -18.86
N ALA A 319 14.32 9.33 -19.13
CA ALA A 319 13.43 9.99 -18.17
C ALA A 319 12.28 9.08 -17.72
N GLY A 320 11.91 9.16 -16.45
CA GLY A 320 10.79 8.39 -15.91
C GLY A 320 11.07 6.90 -15.67
N ALA A 321 12.31 6.43 -15.82
CA ALA A 321 12.65 5.03 -15.64
C ALA A 321 12.44 4.57 -14.19
N LEU A 322 12.05 3.30 -14.03
CA LEU A 322 12.04 2.61 -12.74
C LEU A 322 13.30 1.75 -12.63
N ILE A 323 14.19 2.11 -11.72
CA ILE A 323 15.45 1.44 -11.46
C ILE A 323 15.29 0.57 -10.22
N LEU A 324 15.32 -0.74 -10.42
CA LEU A 324 15.31 -1.73 -9.36
C LEU A 324 16.78 -2.00 -8.99
N VAL A 325 17.20 -1.57 -7.80
CA VAL A 325 18.57 -1.77 -7.34
C VAL A 325 18.60 -2.87 -6.31
N ASP A 326 19.54 -3.79 -6.45
CA ASP A 326 19.62 -4.99 -5.61
C ASP A 326 21.00 -5.18 -5.00
N GLY A 327 21.01 -5.49 -3.70
CA GLY A 327 22.21 -5.86 -2.96
C GLY A 327 23.15 -4.70 -2.65
N ASN A 328 24.43 -5.02 -2.48
CA ASN A 328 25.43 -4.05 -2.03
C ASN A 328 26.20 -3.46 -3.22
N LEU A 329 26.16 -2.14 -3.38
CA LEU A 329 26.88 -1.42 -4.44
C LEU A 329 27.92 -0.49 -3.80
N GLY A 330 29.17 -0.65 -4.18
CA GLY A 330 30.24 0.31 -3.89
C GLY A 330 30.34 1.33 -5.02
N LEU A 331 30.41 2.61 -4.67
CA LEU A 331 30.33 3.72 -5.61
C LEU A 331 31.56 4.62 -5.44
N GLU A 332 32.40 4.68 -6.46
CA GLU A 332 33.56 5.57 -6.53
C GLU A 332 33.21 7.01 -6.96
N GLN A 333 31.98 7.23 -7.42
CA GLN A 333 31.40 8.52 -7.78
C GLN A 333 29.88 8.47 -7.52
N SER A 334 29.20 9.61 -7.59
CA SER A 334 27.74 9.68 -7.38
C SER A 334 26.97 8.77 -8.34
N LEU A 335 25.92 8.13 -7.83
CA LEU A 335 24.84 7.55 -8.64
C LEU A 335 23.87 8.67 -9.04
N SER A 336 23.78 8.98 -10.34
CA SER A 336 23.04 10.14 -10.82
C SER A 336 21.69 9.76 -11.41
N LEU A 337 20.61 10.08 -10.67
CA LEU A 337 19.25 9.88 -11.16
C LEU A 337 18.87 10.98 -12.16
N GLY A 338 18.42 10.55 -13.34
CA GLY A 338 17.84 11.44 -14.34
C GLY A 338 16.44 11.93 -13.96
N PHE A 339 15.90 12.86 -14.73
CA PHE A 339 14.57 13.44 -14.51
C PHE A 339 13.49 12.36 -14.32
N ARG A 340 12.74 12.48 -13.23
CA ARG A 340 11.60 11.60 -12.88
C ARG A 340 11.97 10.12 -12.71
N GLN A 341 13.24 9.80 -12.48
CA GLN A 341 13.63 8.42 -12.26
C GLN A 341 13.29 7.97 -10.84
N THR A 342 12.79 6.75 -10.69
CA THR A 342 12.50 6.12 -9.40
C THR A 342 13.54 5.05 -9.11
N LEU A 343 14.32 5.24 -8.04
CA LEU A 343 15.28 4.26 -7.53
C LEU A 343 14.64 3.48 -6.39
N LEU A 344 14.39 2.18 -6.59
CA LEU A 344 13.72 1.31 -5.61
C LEU A 344 14.67 0.19 -5.16
N GLY A 345 15.03 0.17 -3.88
CA GLY A 345 15.86 -0.89 -3.30
C GLY A 345 15.13 -2.25 -3.21
N GLY A 346 15.91 -3.33 -3.11
CA GLY A 346 15.38 -4.69 -2.97
C GLY A 346 14.57 -4.86 -1.68
N GLY A 347 13.45 -5.56 -1.77
CA GLY A 347 12.42 -5.62 -0.72
C GLY A 347 11.50 -4.39 -0.68
N GLY A 348 11.84 -3.31 -1.38
CA GLY A 348 11.03 -2.11 -1.50
C GLY A 348 9.72 -2.35 -2.23
N MET A 349 8.71 -1.55 -1.90
CA MET A 349 7.35 -1.71 -2.38
C MET A 349 6.81 -0.39 -2.93
N LEU A 350 6.13 -0.44 -4.08
CA LEU A 350 5.41 0.70 -4.64
C LEU A 350 3.94 0.34 -4.82
N ALA A 351 3.06 1.19 -4.29
CA ALA A 351 1.64 1.11 -4.59
C ALA A 351 1.40 1.56 -6.03
N VAL A 352 0.74 0.72 -6.82
CA VAL A 352 0.41 0.99 -8.21
C VAL A 352 -1.07 0.80 -8.50
N ARG A 353 -1.56 1.47 -9.53
CA ARG A 353 -2.92 1.33 -10.07
C ARG A 353 -2.89 1.01 -11.56
N GLY A 354 -3.86 0.24 -12.02
CA GLY A 354 -4.07 -0.01 -13.44
C GLY A 354 -4.59 1.25 -14.16
N ALA A 355 -3.96 1.63 -15.28
CA ALA A 355 -4.28 2.87 -15.99
C ALA A 355 -5.72 2.95 -16.53
N ASN A 356 -6.35 1.82 -16.88
CA ASN A 356 -7.74 1.79 -17.34
C ASN A 356 -8.70 1.27 -16.27
N SER A 357 -8.31 0.25 -15.49
CA SER A 357 -9.20 -0.32 -14.46
C SER A 357 -9.32 0.53 -13.20
N GLY A 358 -8.29 1.33 -12.87
CA GLY A 358 -8.17 2.05 -11.61
C GLY A 358 -7.97 1.16 -10.38
N ALA A 359 -7.91 -0.17 -10.56
CA ALA A 359 -7.67 -1.12 -9.48
C ALA A 359 -6.23 -1.04 -8.97
N THR A 360 -6.00 -1.30 -7.69
CA THR A 360 -4.69 -1.15 -7.05
C THR A 360 -4.03 -2.48 -6.69
N ALA A 361 -2.71 -2.49 -6.67
CA ALA A 361 -1.87 -3.57 -6.15
C ALA A 361 -0.52 -3.01 -5.71
N ASN A 362 0.25 -3.80 -4.97
CA ASN A 362 1.62 -3.46 -4.65
C ASN A 362 2.57 -4.15 -5.63
N PHE A 363 3.46 -3.37 -6.23
CA PHE A 363 4.65 -3.88 -6.89
C PHE A 363 5.76 -4.00 -5.86
N VAL A 364 6.47 -5.13 -5.86
CA VAL A 364 7.58 -5.38 -4.93
C VAL A 364 8.84 -5.63 -5.75
N ASN A 365 9.91 -4.89 -5.45
CA ASN A 365 11.23 -5.29 -5.93
C ASN A 365 11.67 -6.55 -5.15
N SER A 366 11.61 -7.72 -5.79
CA SER A 366 11.95 -9.00 -5.17
C SER A 366 13.46 -9.25 -5.01
N GLY A 367 14.30 -8.27 -5.38
CA GLY A 367 15.73 -8.32 -5.20
C GLY A 367 16.19 -8.27 -3.73
N THR A 368 17.49 -8.45 -3.53
CA THR A 368 18.10 -8.42 -2.19
C THR A 368 18.13 -7.00 -1.65
N ALA A 369 17.87 -6.83 -0.36
CA ALA A 369 17.93 -5.54 0.33
C ALA A 369 19.19 -4.73 -0.04
N THR A 370 18.99 -3.44 -0.31
CA THR A 370 19.98 -2.63 -1.01
C THR A 370 20.77 -1.74 -0.07
N THR A 371 22.10 -1.75 -0.23
CA THR A 371 22.99 -0.77 0.41
C THR A 371 23.88 -0.12 -0.65
N LEU A 372 23.82 1.20 -0.75
CA LEU A 372 24.74 2.03 -1.53
C LEU A 372 25.86 2.53 -0.63
N THR A 373 27.11 2.29 -1.00
CA THR A 373 28.29 2.75 -0.24
C THR A 373 29.12 3.69 -1.10
N GLY A 374 29.11 4.99 -0.79
CA GLY A 374 29.99 5.98 -1.42
C GLY A 374 31.38 5.97 -0.80
N PHE A 375 32.41 5.80 -1.62
CA PHE A 375 33.81 5.77 -1.17
C PHE A 375 34.52 7.12 -1.27
N ASP A 376 34.01 8.05 -2.09
CA ASP A 376 34.56 9.39 -2.23
C ASP A 376 33.88 10.37 -1.24
N PRO A 377 34.58 10.86 -0.20
CA PRO A 377 34.02 11.80 0.77
C PRO A 377 33.79 13.21 0.19
N ALA A 378 34.16 13.48 -1.06
CA ALA A 378 33.91 14.74 -1.75
C ALA A 378 32.65 14.71 -2.63
N GLN A 379 32.04 13.54 -2.85
CA GLN A 379 30.87 13.36 -3.71
C GLN A 379 29.67 12.82 -2.92
N ASP A 380 28.48 13.28 -3.25
CA ASP A 380 27.25 12.73 -2.66
C ASP A 380 27.02 11.31 -3.20
N VAL A 381 26.45 10.39 -2.41
CA VAL A 381 26.26 9.00 -2.87
C VAL A 381 25.21 8.93 -3.97
N VAL A 382 24.08 9.62 -3.80
CA VAL A 382 23.03 9.75 -4.81
C VAL A 382 22.80 11.22 -5.11
N THR A 383 22.81 11.59 -6.39
CA THR A 383 22.38 12.91 -6.86
C THR A 383 21.05 12.81 -7.58
N MET A 384 20.07 13.61 -7.16
CA MET A 384 18.71 13.57 -7.72
C MET A 384 18.46 14.71 -8.72
N ALA A 385 17.79 14.40 -9.82
CA ALA A 385 17.16 15.41 -10.69
C ALA A 385 15.71 15.67 -10.26
N SER A 386 15.05 16.66 -10.86
CA SER A 386 13.65 16.98 -10.58
C SER A 386 12.73 15.76 -10.80
N LEU A 387 11.71 15.67 -9.94
CA LEU A 387 10.64 14.66 -9.96
C LEU A 387 11.12 13.23 -9.67
N SER A 388 12.37 13.06 -9.25
CA SER A 388 12.96 11.75 -8.97
C SER A 388 12.64 11.25 -7.57
N THR A 389 12.69 9.93 -7.42
CA THR A 389 12.38 9.23 -6.17
C THR A 389 13.54 8.33 -5.76
N VAL A 390 13.85 8.31 -4.46
CA VAL A 390 14.72 7.30 -3.84
C VAL A 390 13.91 6.61 -2.74
N SER A 391 13.73 5.29 -2.82
CA SER A 391 12.99 4.55 -1.80
C SER A 391 13.59 3.20 -1.40
N SER A 392 13.42 2.87 -0.13
CA SER A 392 13.62 1.53 0.45
C SER A 392 15.05 0.99 0.32
N LEU A 393 16.04 1.79 0.72
CA LEU A 393 17.45 1.39 0.68
C LEU A 393 18.29 2.05 1.79
N ALA A 394 19.46 1.47 2.04
CA ALA A 394 20.46 2.04 2.93
C ALA A 394 21.54 2.79 2.14
N ILE A 395 22.01 3.92 2.67
CA ILE A 395 23.12 4.71 2.13
C ILE A 395 24.21 4.85 3.19
N ARG A 396 25.46 4.62 2.79
CA ARG A 396 26.64 4.70 3.65
C ARG A 396 27.75 5.49 2.99
N GLY A 397 28.47 6.32 3.76
CA GLY A 397 29.61 7.07 3.21
C GLY A 397 29.21 8.23 2.30
N GLY A 398 30.14 8.67 1.45
CA GLY A 398 30.00 9.88 0.63
C GLY A 398 30.06 11.20 1.42
N ARG A 399 30.05 12.32 0.69
CA ARG A 399 29.91 13.68 1.24
C ARG A 399 28.56 13.85 1.91
N ALA A 400 27.49 13.82 1.13
CA ALA A 400 26.14 13.58 1.61
C ALA A 400 25.63 12.22 1.15
N GLY A 401 24.67 11.64 1.87
CA GLY A 401 23.97 10.44 1.42
C GLY A 401 23.16 10.74 0.15
N ILE A 402 22.39 11.83 0.19
CA ILE A 402 21.60 12.31 -0.95
C ILE A 402 21.87 13.81 -1.16
N GLY A 403 22.10 14.20 -2.41
CA GLY A 403 22.30 15.59 -2.81
C GLY A 403 21.37 16.02 -3.94
N SER A 404 20.87 17.26 -3.89
CA SER A 404 20.18 17.89 -5.00
C SER A 404 20.39 19.41 -5.04
N THR A 405 20.41 19.98 -6.24
CA THR A 405 20.58 21.42 -6.46
C THR A 405 19.73 21.90 -7.63
N GLU A 406 18.96 22.98 -7.43
CA GLU A 406 18.11 23.60 -8.47
C GLU A 406 17.09 22.62 -9.10
N THR A 407 16.41 21.87 -8.25
CA THR A 407 15.43 20.84 -8.65
C THR A 407 14.06 21.05 -8.02
N GLU A 408 13.06 20.32 -8.50
CA GLU A 408 11.72 20.33 -7.92
C GLU A 408 11.10 18.94 -7.76
N GLY A 409 10.17 18.80 -6.82
CA GLY A 409 9.31 17.62 -6.63
C GLY A 409 10.06 16.34 -6.29
N LEU A 410 11.01 16.39 -5.36
CA LEU A 410 11.79 15.22 -4.93
C LEU A 410 11.01 14.38 -3.91
N TRP A 411 11.14 13.06 -3.98
CA TRP A 411 10.59 12.16 -2.97
C TRP A 411 11.67 11.20 -2.44
N ILE A 412 11.89 11.23 -1.12
CA ILE A 412 12.85 10.40 -0.40
C ILE A 412 12.06 9.65 0.67
N ASP A 413 11.97 8.33 0.53
CA ASP A 413 11.03 7.50 1.30
C ASP A 413 11.72 6.25 1.85
N ASN A 414 11.57 5.95 3.14
CA ASN A 414 12.10 4.72 3.73
C ASN A 414 13.61 4.52 3.45
N VAL A 415 14.41 5.57 3.69
CA VAL A 415 15.85 5.56 3.48
C VAL A 415 16.60 5.58 4.82
N ASP A 416 17.61 4.73 4.94
CA ASP A 416 18.50 4.70 6.11
C ASP A 416 19.89 5.23 5.74
N ILE A 417 20.26 6.41 6.21
CA ILE A 417 21.50 7.12 5.87
C ILE A 417 22.45 7.13 7.08
N ALA A 418 23.70 6.72 6.88
CA ALA A 418 24.68 6.77 7.96
C ALA A 418 26.13 6.94 7.49
N ARG A 419 26.99 7.42 8.40
CA ARG A 419 28.45 7.49 8.20
C ARG A 419 28.87 8.34 6.99
N THR A 420 28.13 9.39 6.67
CA THR A 420 28.55 10.38 5.66
C THR A 420 29.67 11.25 6.24
N SER A 421 30.54 11.80 5.38
CA SER A 421 31.61 12.70 5.80
C SER A 421 31.12 14.13 6.05
N HIS A 422 29.90 14.47 5.62
CA HIS A 422 29.28 15.78 5.78
C HIS A 422 27.80 15.65 6.16
N ASP A 423 26.87 15.92 5.25
CA ASP A 423 25.42 15.95 5.55
C ASP A 423 24.77 14.57 5.36
N GLY A 424 23.58 14.35 5.91
CA GLY A 424 22.76 13.19 5.53
C GLY A 424 22.09 13.42 4.18
N ILE A 425 21.24 14.45 4.13
CA ILE A 425 20.55 14.93 2.93
C ILE A 425 20.88 16.41 2.73
N ARG A 426 21.30 16.77 1.51
CA ARG A 426 21.69 18.13 1.14
C ARG A 426 20.86 18.66 -0.02
N LEU A 427 20.04 19.67 0.25
CA LEU A 427 19.16 20.33 -0.70
C LEU A 427 19.56 21.80 -0.85
N THR A 428 19.79 22.24 -2.08
CA THR A 428 20.12 23.64 -2.38
C THR A 428 19.18 24.15 -3.48
N ARG A 429 18.41 25.21 -3.20
CA ARG A 429 17.43 25.78 -4.14
C ARG A 429 16.44 24.73 -4.66
N VAL A 430 15.85 23.94 -3.76
CA VAL A 430 14.88 22.90 -4.12
C VAL A 430 13.45 23.37 -3.86
N VAL A 431 12.52 23.05 -4.76
CA VAL A 431 11.09 23.38 -4.60
C VAL A 431 10.27 22.09 -4.52
N GLY A 432 9.65 21.81 -3.38
CA GLY A 432 8.84 20.60 -3.21
C GLY A 432 9.70 19.38 -2.99
N ALA A 433 10.22 19.19 -1.78
CA ALA A 433 10.87 17.94 -1.38
C ALA A 433 10.08 17.30 -0.26
N GLU A 434 9.81 16.00 -0.38
CA GLU A 434 9.15 15.20 0.66
C GLU A 434 10.13 14.12 1.14
N ILE A 435 10.45 14.17 2.44
CA ILE A 435 11.31 13.22 3.14
C ILE A 435 10.42 12.50 4.14
N GLU A 436 10.24 11.19 3.97
CA GLU A 436 9.33 10.38 4.79
C GLU A 436 9.99 9.06 5.22
N ASP A 437 9.58 8.57 6.39
CA ASP A 437 9.99 7.27 6.96
C ASP A 437 11.52 7.06 6.97
N THR A 438 12.27 8.15 7.14
CA THR A 438 13.72 8.19 6.94
C THR A 438 14.45 8.14 8.27
N ARG A 439 15.60 7.45 8.29
CA ARG A 439 16.51 7.41 9.43
C ARG A 439 17.87 7.95 9.04
N ILE A 440 18.40 8.90 9.81
CA ILE A 440 19.72 9.49 9.57
C ILE A 440 20.55 9.40 10.85
N HIS A 441 21.63 8.62 10.83
CA HIS A 441 22.34 8.32 12.06
C HIS A 441 23.84 8.13 11.92
N ASP A 442 24.57 8.31 13.02
CA ASP A 442 26.02 8.11 13.10
C ASP A 442 26.76 8.87 11.97
N LEU A 443 26.42 10.14 11.77
CA LEU A 443 27.12 11.02 10.83
C LEU A 443 28.45 11.50 11.45
N SER A 444 29.30 12.12 10.62
CA SER A 444 30.52 12.73 11.12
C SER A 444 30.21 13.87 12.11
N ILE A 445 30.71 13.73 13.34
CA ILE A 445 30.58 14.74 14.39
C ILE A 445 31.73 15.74 14.28
N CYS A 446 31.43 16.98 13.95
CA CYS A 446 32.45 18.01 13.88
C CYS A 446 32.73 18.61 15.26
N GLU A 447 33.93 18.34 15.79
CA GLU A 447 34.36 18.81 17.12
C GLU A 447 34.97 20.22 17.15
N ASN A 448 35.31 20.78 15.99
CA ASN A 448 35.94 22.09 15.90
C ASN A 448 34.88 23.20 15.80
N ASN A 449 34.70 23.95 16.89
CA ASN A 449 33.70 25.01 16.92
C ASN A 449 33.92 26.06 15.82
N THR A 450 35.15 26.50 15.59
CA THR A 450 35.44 27.52 14.57
C THR A 450 35.08 27.08 13.15
N GLN A 451 35.09 25.76 12.88
CA GLN A 451 34.78 25.22 11.55
C GLN A 451 33.29 24.93 11.35
N CYS A 452 32.56 24.65 12.43
CA CYS A 452 31.23 24.03 12.36
C CYS A 452 30.21 24.72 13.25
N GLU A 453 30.46 25.97 13.64
CA GLU A 453 29.46 26.83 14.25
C GLU A 453 28.78 27.63 13.17
N PHE A 454 27.45 27.55 13.15
CA PHE A 454 26.65 28.53 12.46
C PHE A 454 26.98 29.95 12.96
N THR A 455 27.05 30.90 12.04
CA THR A 455 27.22 32.31 12.38
C THR A 455 26.41 33.18 11.44
N VAL A 456 25.81 34.24 11.98
CA VAL A 456 25.05 35.23 11.19
C VAL A 456 25.88 36.02 10.19
N TYR A 457 27.21 35.91 10.26
CA TYR A 457 28.14 36.47 9.27
C TYR A 457 28.44 35.48 8.13
N LYS A 458 27.88 34.27 8.19
CA LYS A 458 27.88 33.22 7.17
C LYS A 458 26.53 32.49 7.20
N PRO A 459 25.42 33.19 6.94
CA PRO A 459 24.06 32.69 7.15
C PRO A 459 23.69 31.51 6.25
N ASN A 460 24.45 31.27 5.18
CA ASN A 460 24.20 30.21 4.19
C ASN A 460 24.81 28.85 4.56
N GLU A 461 25.45 28.71 5.72
CA GLU A 461 26.22 27.51 6.05
C GLU A 461 25.95 27.00 7.48
N ALA A 462 25.39 25.79 7.58
CA ALA A 462 25.40 24.97 8.79
C ALA A 462 25.89 23.56 8.39
N PRO A 463 27.20 23.29 8.49
CA PRO A 463 27.77 22.08 7.91
C PRO A 463 27.50 20.85 8.78
N TYR A 464 27.54 19.66 8.19
CA TYR A 464 27.37 18.36 8.86
C TYR A 464 25.97 18.16 9.46
N ALA A 465 24.93 18.66 8.78
CA ALA A 465 23.55 18.49 9.20
C ALA A 465 22.98 17.14 8.74
N ALA A 466 22.10 16.54 9.54
CA ALA A 466 21.35 15.38 9.08
C ALA A 466 20.53 15.74 7.83
N ILE A 467 19.87 16.90 7.87
CA ILE A 467 19.21 17.50 6.71
C ILE A 467 19.64 18.97 6.61
N SER A 468 20.30 19.31 5.50
CA SER A 468 20.68 20.70 5.16
C SER A 468 19.86 21.17 3.97
N ALA A 469 18.98 22.15 4.18
CA ALA A 469 18.12 22.73 3.15
C ALA A 469 18.33 24.24 3.03
N LEU A 470 19.06 24.67 2.01
CA LEU A 470 19.36 26.09 1.75
C LEU A 470 18.56 26.61 0.55
N GLY A 471 17.84 27.71 0.72
CA GLY A 471 16.98 28.32 -0.31
C GLY A 471 15.86 27.38 -0.80
N THR A 472 15.41 26.46 0.06
CA THR A 472 14.47 25.39 -0.30
C THR A 472 13.07 25.72 0.18
N SER A 473 12.07 25.64 -0.70
CA SER A 473 10.66 25.90 -0.36
C SER A 473 9.77 24.68 -0.58
N SER A 474 8.60 24.65 0.08
CA SER A 474 7.69 23.48 0.07
C SER A 474 8.36 22.21 0.56
N LEU A 475 9.15 22.30 1.64
CA LEU A 475 9.84 21.16 2.23
C LEU A 475 8.91 20.46 3.23
N THR A 476 8.72 19.16 3.06
CA THR A 476 8.03 18.29 4.01
C THR A 476 9.01 17.27 4.56
N ILE A 477 9.04 17.13 5.89
CA ILE A 477 9.79 16.07 6.59
C ILE A 477 8.82 15.39 7.55
N ARG A 478 8.55 14.09 7.34
CA ARG A 478 7.65 13.31 8.20
C ARG A 478 8.28 12.02 8.68
N ASN A 479 7.84 11.53 9.84
CA ASN A 479 8.21 10.21 10.39
C ASN A 479 9.73 9.96 10.34
N THR A 480 10.52 10.94 10.75
CA THR A 480 11.97 10.93 10.57
C THR A 480 12.71 10.83 11.90
N ASP A 481 13.65 9.89 12.00
CA ASP A 481 14.52 9.66 13.16
C ASP A 481 15.96 10.10 12.86
N ILE A 482 16.49 10.99 13.68
CA ILE A 482 17.84 11.55 13.54
C ILE A 482 18.62 11.29 14.84
N ASP A 483 19.76 10.60 14.76
CA ASP A 483 20.57 10.24 15.94
C ASP A 483 22.08 10.44 15.72
N LYS A 484 22.76 11.08 16.68
CA LYS A 484 24.23 11.32 16.67
C LYS A 484 24.68 12.02 15.39
N VAL A 485 24.39 13.31 15.36
CA VAL A 485 24.70 14.21 14.25
C VAL A 485 25.32 15.50 14.78
N THR A 486 25.98 16.28 13.91
CA THR A 486 26.42 17.61 14.33
C THR A 486 25.21 18.52 14.46
N TYR A 487 24.50 18.79 13.36
CA TYR A 487 23.20 19.47 13.35
C TYR A 487 22.09 18.46 13.04
N GLY A 488 20.92 18.64 13.64
CA GLY A 488 19.74 17.86 13.25
C GLY A 488 19.23 18.31 11.88
N ILE A 489 18.43 19.38 11.88
CA ILE A 489 17.86 19.96 10.68
C ILE A 489 18.30 21.42 10.57
N PHE A 490 18.88 21.78 9.42
CA PHE A 490 19.12 23.16 9.01
C PHE A 490 18.20 23.53 7.85
N THR A 491 17.40 24.58 8.02
CA THR A 491 16.63 25.19 6.93
C THR A 491 16.91 26.69 6.88
N GLY A 492 17.53 27.16 5.81
CA GLY A 492 17.92 28.57 5.69
C GLY A 492 17.50 29.17 4.37
N SER A 493 17.02 30.41 4.35
CA SER A 493 16.99 31.19 3.10
C SER A 493 18.42 31.40 2.61
N GLU A 494 18.62 31.38 1.30
CA GLU A 494 19.88 31.80 0.71
C GLU A 494 19.96 33.33 0.74
N ILE A 495 20.94 33.86 1.45
CA ILE A 495 21.18 35.30 1.63
C ILE A 495 22.31 35.74 0.69
N ASP A 496 22.04 36.75 -0.12
CA ASP A 496 23.05 37.46 -0.91
C ASP A 496 23.67 38.58 -0.06
N GLU A 497 24.94 38.42 0.27
CA GLU A 497 25.76 39.35 1.05
C GLU A 497 26.73 40.16 0.17
N SER A 498 26.52 40.18 -1.15
CA SER A 498 27.39 40.92 -2.08
C SER A 498 27.27 42.44 -1.98
N ASP A 499 26.17 42.95 -1.41
CA ASP A 499 25.94 44.36 -1.10
C ASP A 499 25.27 44.54 0.28
N TRP A 500 25.28 45.77 0.80
CA TRP A 500 24.65 46.13 2.07
C TRP A 500 23.43 47.04 1.87
N PRO A 501 22.24 46.71 2.41
CA PRO A 501 21.95 45.54 3.26
C PRO A 501 21.85 44.24 2.45
N PRO A 502 22.14 43.09 3.09
CA PRO A 502 21.96 41.78 2.46
C PRO A 502 20.49 41.55 2.11
N VAL A 503 20.24 40.69 1.12
CA VAL A 503 18.89 40.37 0.64
C VAL A 503 18.68 38.86 0.55
N ILE A 504 17.42 38.40 0.62
CA ILE A 504 17.10 37.00 0.34
C ILE A 504 17.17 36.77 -1.16
N ALA A 505 18.08 35.90 -1.60
CA ALA A 505 18.18 35.46 -2.99
C ALA A 505 17.19 34.34 -3.29
N ASN A 506 17.08 33.35 -2.40
CA ASN A 506 16.13 32.26 -2.49
C ASN A 506 15.52 31.99 -1.11
N GLU A 507 14.20 32.11 -1.02
CA GLU A 507 13.50 31.98 0.26
C GLU A 507 13.37 30.51 0.67
N ALA A 508 13.63 30.23 1.95
CA ALA A 508 13.20 29.00 2.60
C ALA A 508 11.80 29.20 3.18
N SER A 509 10.77 28.67 2.50
CA SER A 509 9.38 28.87 2.92
C SER A 509 8.47 27.68 2.71
N ARG A 510 7.32 27.66 3.41
CA ARG A 510 6.35 26.54 3.40
C ARG A 510 7.02 25.24 3.85
N ILE A 511 7.55 25.26 5.06
CA ILE A 511 8.26 24.12 5.66
C ILE A 511 7.30 23.41 6.61
N TYR A 512 7.13 22.11 6.42
CA TYR A 512 6.28 21.27 7.25
C TYR A 512 7.11 20.14 7.87
N LEU A 513 7.17 20.10 9.19
CA LEU A 513 7.80 19.03 9.97
C LEU A 513 6.70 18.30 10.75
N ASP A 514 6.57 16.99 10.61
CA ASP A 514 5.60 16.20 11.39
C ASP A 514 6.21 14.90 11.90
N ASN A 515 6.05 14.61 13.19
CA ASN A 515 6.54 13.37 13.81
C ASN A 515 8.04 13.15 13.56
N VAL A 516 8.85 14.13 13.96
CA VAL A 516 10.30 14.11 13.79
C VAL A 516 10.99 14.03 15.16
N THR A 517 11.96 13.14 15.28
CA THR A 517 12.78 12.99 16.49
C THR A 517 14.24 13.24 16.16
N VAL A 518 14.88 14.12 16.92
CA VAL A 518 16.32 14.36 16.90
C VAL A 518 16.90 13.98 18.26
N SER A 519 17.93 13.14 18.27
CA SER A 519 18.61 12.72 19.50
C SER A 519 20.11 12.87 19.35
N ASN A 520 20.78 13.21 20.45
CA ASN A 520 22.23 13.24 20.52
C ASN A 520 22.88 14.17 19.46
N SER A 521 22.26 15.32 19.17
CA SER A 521 22.89 16.32 18.31
C SER A 521 23.95 17.10 19.09
N ARG A 522 25.13 17.29 18.51
CA ARG A 522 26.20 18.08 19.15
C ARG A 522 25.88 19.58 19.14
N ARG A 523 25.24 20.04 18.07
CA ARG A 523 24.77 21.41 17.85
C ARG A 523 23.24 21.42 17.86
N GLU A 524 22.65 22.48 17.34
CA GLU A 524 21.21 22.67 17.23
C GLU A 524 20.55 21.46 16.57
N GLY A 525 19.53 20.91 17.24
CA GLY A 525 18.70 19.85 16.66
C GLY A 525 17.77 20.42 15.59
N LEU A 526 17.38 21.69 15.72
CA LEU A 526 16.68 22.44 14.69
C LEU A 526 17.22 23.88 14.61
N LEU A 527 17.77 24.25 13.45
CA LEU A 527 18.23 25.59 13.14
C LEU A 527 17.49 26.11 11.90
N MET A 528 16.72 27.20 12.08
CA MET A 528 16.05 27.88 10.98
C MET A 528 16.55 29.31 10.84
N VAL A 529 16.95 29.68 9.63
CA VAL A 529 17.56 30.99 9.35
C VAL A 529 16.80 31.70 8.24
N ALA A 530 16.19 32.83 8.56
CA ALA A 530 15.38 33.63 7.65
C ALA A 530 14.30 32.81 6.92
N ALA A 531 13.74 31.79 7.60
CA ALA A 531 12.67 30.98 7.06
C ALA A 531 11.30 31.65 7.27
N ASN A 532 10.32 31.33 6.42
CA ASN A 532 8.97 31.88 6.51
C ASN A 532 7.91 30.78 6.32
N ASN A 533 6.75 30.90 6.98
CA ASN A 533 5.62 29.98 6.83
C ASN A 533 6.03 28.54 7.17
N VAL A 534 6.19 28.31 8.46
CA VAL A 534 6.67 27.05 9.02
C VAL A 534 5.59 26.45 9.90
N LEU A 535 5.28 25.17 9.67
CA LEU A 535 4.42 24.37 10.53
C LEU A 535 5.21 23.20 11.10
N ILE A 536 5.22 23.07 12.42
CA ILE A 536 5.91 22.01 13.14
C ILE A 536 4.89 21.26 13.99
N GLU A 537 4.69 19.98 13.71
CA GLU A 537 3.81 19.09 14.44
C GLU A 537 4.62 17.94 15.07
N ASN A 538 4.36 17.62 16.34
CA ASN A 538 4.93 16.44 17.01
C ASN A 538 6.46 16.33 16.88
N PHE A 539 7.18 17.32 17.39
CA PHE A 539 8.63 17.40 17.25
C PHE A 539 9.35 17.14 18.57
N THR A 540 10.34 16.25 18.57
CA THR A 540 11.11 15.91 19.78
C THR A 540 12.61 16.12 19.56
N ILE A 541 13.26 16.81 20.51
CA ILE A 541 14.71 16.81 20.65
C ILE A 541 15.08 16.23 22.01
N ASP A 542 15.89 15.17 22.03
CA ASP A 542 16.44 14.58 23.27
C ASP A 542 17.97 14.56 23.26
N ASN A 543 18.56 15.57 23.89
CA ASN A 543 19.99 15.67 24.17
C ASN A 543 20.31 15.48 25.66
N SER A 544 19.41 14.85 26.43
CA SER A 544 19.62 14.62 27.87
C SER A 544 20.88 13.81 28.20
N ARG A 545 21.43 13.07 27.23
CA ARG A 545 22.64 12.24 27.35
C ARG A 545 23.90 12.90 26.80
N GLN A 546 23.84 14.14 26.33
CA GLN A 546 24.97 14.83 25.74
C GLN A 546 25.69 15.74 26.77
N ASP A 547 27.03 15.67 26.76
CA ASP A 547 27.88 16.38 27.73
C ASP A 547 28.18 17.83 27.31
N ARG A 548 28.00 18.17 26.03
CA ARG A 548 28.29 19.51 25.47
C ARG A 548 27.27 19.84 24.39
N ASP A 549 26.31 20.68 24.76
CA ASP A 549 25.18 20.98 23.89
C ASP A 549 25.23 22.45 23.48
N MET A 550 24.62 22.76 22.33
CA MET A 550 24.18 24.11 22.01
C MET A 550 22.70 24.26 22.38
N ASP A 551 22.06 25.29 21.84
CA ASP A 551 20.61 25.45 21.90
C ASP A 551 19.93 24.30 21.15
N LEU A 552 18.75 23.86 21.60
CA LEU A 552 18.07 22.73 20.94
C LEU A 552 17.36 23.20 19.67
N VAL A 553 16.59 24.28 19.77
CA VAL A 553 15.90 24.94 18.66
C VAL A 553 16.36 26.38 18.56
N VAL A 554 16.77 26.82 17.37
CA VAL A 554 17.13 28.21 17.07
C VAL A 554 16.35 28.71 15.86
N PHE A 555 15.59 29.78 16.06
CA PHE A 555 14.95 30.55 15.01
C PHE A 555 15.62 31.91 14.88
N GLN A 556 16.17 32.19 13.70
CA GLN A 556 16.94 33.40 13.49
C GLN A 556 16.52 34.15 12.23
N GLY A 557 15.89 35.31 12.40
CA GLY A 557 15.18 36.01 11.32
C GLY A 557 13.96 35.24 10.78
N THR A 558 13.47 34.22 11.50
CA THR A 558 12.42 33.32 11.02
C THR A 558 11.04 33.81 11.43
N SER A 559 10.06 33.79 10.53
CA SER A 559 8.71 34.29 10.81
C SER A 559 7.60 33.33 10.38
N ASP A 560 6.39 33.62 10.85
CA ASP A 560 5.14 32.94 10.50
C ASP A 560 5.25 31.44 10.85
N VAL A 561 5.54 31.17 12.13
CA VAL A 561 5.79 29.82 12.64
C VAL A 561 4.65 29.35 13.53
N GLU A 562 4.10 28.19 13.23
CA GLU A 562 3.18 27.47 14.12
C GLU A 562 3.85 26.19 14.62
N ILE A 563 3.93 26.04 15.95
CA ILE A 563 4.41 24.83 16.61
C ILE A 563 3.24 24.18 17.35
N ASN A 564 2.97 22.92 17.07
CA ASN A 564 1.98 22.09 17.72
C ASN A 564 2.65 20.85 18.32
N ASN A 565 2.69 20.77 19.65
CA ASN A 565 3.26 19.66 20.42
C ASN A 565 4.76 19.45 20.19
N MET A 566 5.59 20.12 20.98
CA MET A 566 7.05 19.99 20.95
C MET A 566 7.61 19.54 22.32
N THR A 567 8.60 18.66 22.30
CA THR A 567 9.31 18.19 23.51
C THR A 567 10.81 18.38 23.36
N LEU A 568 11.44 19.07 24.31
CA LEU A 568 12.85 19.44 24.28
C LEU A 568 13.53 19.01 25.58
N LYS A 569 14.65 18.28 25.50
CA LYS A 569 15.38 17.81 26.68
C LYS A 569 16.89 18.03 26.57
N GLY A 570 17.51 18.54 27.63
CA GLY A 570 18.93 18.90 27.65
C GLY A 570 19.20 20.27 27.02
N GLY A 571 20.39 20.48 26.44
CA GLY A 571 20.70 21.72 25.73
C GLY A 571 21.18 22.88 26.61
N ILE A 572 21.68 23.94 25.98
CA ILE A 572 21.93 25.23 26.66
C ILE A 572 20.61 25.97 26.84
N ASN A 573 19.97 26.35 25.74
CA ASN A 573 18.61 26.84 25.73
C ASN A 573 17.68 25.84 25.04
N GLY A 574 16.43 25.73 25.50
CA GLY A 574 15.44 24.87 24.87
C GLY A 574 14.99 25.45 23.53
N LEU A 575 14.23 26.54 23.58
CA LEU A 575 13.73 27.27 22.41
C LEU A 575 14.31 28.68 22.37
N MET A 576 15.22 28.92 21.43
CA MET A 576 15.86 30.21 21.23
C MET A 576 15.33 30.90 19.96
N MET A 577 14.93 32.15 20.10
CA MET A 577 14.40 32.98 19.04
C MET A 577 15.16 34.30 19.00
N VAL A 578 15.72 34.64 17.85
CA VAL A 578 16.71 35.72 17.75
C VAL A 578 16.51 36.55 16.49
N SER A 579 16.53 37.88 16.59
CA SER A 579 16.69 38.75 15.42
C SER A 579 18.13 39.23 15.33
N ALA A 580 18.73 39.13 14.15
CA ALA A 580 20.10 39.59 13.92
C ALA A 580 20.11 40.77 12.95
N SER A 581 20.90 41.79 13.28
CA SER A 581 21.07 43.01 12.46
C SER A 581 21.65 42.74 11.06
N THR A 582 22.30 41.58 10.87
CA THR A 582 22.92 41.19 9.60
C THR A 582 21.99 40.34 8.73
N LEU A 583 20.78 40.03 9.20
CA LEU A 583 19.79 39.33 8.39
C LEU A 583 18.74 40.31 7.83
N PRO A 584 18.21 40.06 6.62
CA PRO A 584 17.18 40.91 6.01
C PRO A 584 15.79 40.81 6.68
N THR A 585 15.64 39.95 7.69
CA THR A 585 14.37 39.64 8.35
C THR A 585 14.49 39.67 9.86
N LYS A 586 13.34 39.79 10.54
CA LYS A 586 13.23 39.71 12.01
C LYS A 586 12.51 38.41 12.40
N THR A 587 12.79 37.91 13.60
CA THR A 587 12.07 36.76 14.17
C THR A 587 10.76 37.24 14.80
N THR A 588 9.63 36.86 14.20
CA THR A 588 8.31 37.37 14.59
C THR A 588 7.17 36.47 14.13
N ASP A 589 5.93 36.76 14.57
CA ASP A 589 4.72 36.00 14.24
C ASP A 589 4.86 34.49 14.49
N ILE A 590 5.08 34.14 15.76
CA ILE A 590 5.26 32.74 16.18
C ILE A 590 4.20 32.35 17.20
N VAL A 591 3.51 31.24 16.93
CA VAL A 591 2.54 30.64 17.83
C VAL A 591 3.03 29.26 18.25
N VAL A 592 3.14 29.04 19.56
CA VAL A 592 3.56 27.78 20.17
C VAL A 592 2.41 27.20 20.97
N ASN A 593 1.91 26.04 20.57
CA ASN A 593 0.84 25.29 21.20
C ASN A 593 1.38 23.97 21.76
N GLY A 594 1.49 23.85 23.08
CA GLY A 594 2.00 22.65 23.73
C GLY A 594 3.51 22.51 23.57
N LEU A 595 4.26 22.95 24.57
CA LEU A 595 5.73 22.82 24.60
C LEU A 595 6.16 22.29 25.97
N ASN A 596 6.93 21.20 25.98
CA ASN A 596 7.54 20.64 27.19
C ASN A 596 9.06 20.75 27.08
N ILE A 597 9.69 21.43 28.04
CA ILE A 597 11.14 21.60 28.09
C ILE A 597 11.65 21.07 29.43
N ASP A 598 12.70 20.25 29.42
CA ASP A 598 13.30 19.70 30.63
C ASP A 598 14.84 19.73 30.60
N GLY A 599 15.45 20.16 31.70
CA GLY A 599 16.88 19.96 31.94
C GLY A 599 17.82 20.82 31.08
N THR A 600 17.40 22.02 30.66
CA THR A 600 18.28 22.98 29.97
C THR A 600 19.34 23.53 30.92
N ARG A 601 20.54 23.89 30.42
CA ARG A 601 21.63 24.42 31.28
C ARG A 601 21.48 25.90 31.60
N ASN A 602 20.88 26.67 30.69
CA ASN A 602 20.66 28.10 30.85
C ASN A 602 19.17 28.42 30.96
N ALA A 603 18.44 28.46 29.84
CA ALA A 603 17.05 28.87 29.84
C ALA A 603 16.15 27.87 29.09
N GLY A 604 14.91 27.71 29.57
CA GLY A 604 13.90 26.99 28.78
C GLY A 604 13.61 27.71 27.47
N ILE A 605 13.22 29.00 27.56
CA ILE A 605 12.99 29.88 26.40
C ILE A 605 14.01 31.03 26.41
N PHE A 606 14.55 31.40 25.25
CA PHE A 606 15.46 32.54 25.08
C PHE A 606 14.98 33.45 23.93
N LEU A 607 14.68 34.71 24.24
CA LEU A 607 14.15 35.69 23.28
C LEU A 607 15.16 36.84 23.09
N ASN A 608 15.61 37.13 21.85
CA ASN A 608 16.69 38.11 21.63
C ASN A 608 16.78 38.81 20.25
N PRO A 609 16.42 40.08 20.17
CA PRO A 609 15.06 40.55 20.40
C PRO A 609 14.09 39.91 19.39
N VAL A 610 12.82 39.87 19.75
CA VAL A 610 11.74 39.29 18.94
C VAL A 610 10.44 40.04 19.19
N SER A 611 9.47 39.90 18.28
CA SER A 611 8.15 40.50 18.41
C SER A 611 7.02 39.51 18.08
N ASP A 612 5.82 39.74 18.59
CA ASP A 612 4.60 39.00 18.21
C ASP A 612 4.71 37.48 18.40
N ILE A 613 5.01 37.05 19.62
CA ILE A 613 5.16 35.63 19.99
C ILE A 613 4.07 35.23 20.97
N THR A 614 3.33 34.16 20.67
CA THR A 614 2.31 33.59 21.55
C THR A 614 2.69 32.18 22.00
N PHE A 615 2.68 31.96 23.31
CA PHE A 615 2.87 30.66 23.94
C PHE A 615 1.57 30.20 24.59
N ASN A 616 1.13 28.99 24.27
CA ASN A 616 -0.08 28.35 24.79
C ASN A 616 0.29 26.99 25.40
N GLY A 617 0.15 26.85 26.72
CA GLY A 617 0.40 25.59 27.42
C GLY A 617 1.86 25.13 27.34
N VAL A 618 2.75 25.87 28.02
CA VAL A 618 4.18 25.55 28.08
C VAL A 618 4.54 25.05 29.47
N ASN A 619 5.27 23.94 29.56
CA ASN A 619 5.86 23.42 30.79
C ASN A 619 7.38 23.43 30.67
N ILE A 620 8.05 24.06 31.62
CA ILE A 620 9.51 24.11 31.71
C ILE A 620 9.92 23.55 33.08
N THR A 621 10.76 22.53 33.09
CA THR A 621 11.25 21.87 34.31
C THR A 621 12.78 21.85 34.34
N ASN A 622 13.37 21.91 35.53
CA ASN A 622 14.81 21.71 35.75
C ASN A 622 15.73 22.65 34.95
N ALA A 623 15.33 23.91 34.74
CA ALA A 623 16.17 24.86 34.00
C ALA A 623 17.36 25.33 34.85
N GLY A 624 18.58 25.21 34.31
CA GLY A 624 19.83 25.48 35.02
C GLY A 624 20.09 26.95 35.36
N SER A 625 19.32 27.88 34.81
CA SER A 625 19.26 29.26 35.31
C SER A 625 17.84 29.84 35.29
N TYR A 626 17.18 29.87 34.13
CA TYR A 626 15.94 30.62 33.96
C TYR A 626 14.83 29.82 33.29
N GLY A 627 13.57 30.03 33.65
CA GLY A 627 12.46 29.52 32.85
C GLY A 627 12.45 30.18 31.46
N ALA A 628 12.46 31.51 31.42
CA ALA A 628 12.64 32.29 30.20
C ALA A 628 13.63 33.45 30.37
N PHE A 629 14.52 33.62 29.40
CA PHE A 629 15.45 34.73 29.27
C PHE A 629 14.93 35.69 28.20
N ILE A 630 14.69 36.94 28.58
CA ILE A 630 14.10 37.98 27.75
C ILE A 630 15.14 39.07 27.54
N TYR A 631 15.69 39.14 26.34
CA TYR A 631 16.73 40.08 25.96
C TYR A 631 16.25 41.06 24.88
N GLY A 632 15.93 42.29 25.28
CA GLY A 632 15.64 43.38 24.36
C GLY A 632 16.84 44.31 24.12
N SER A 633 16.73 45.13 23.10
CA SER A 633 17.69 46.19 22.77
C SER A 633 17.01 47.55 22.65
N ASP A 634 17.67 48.60 23.14
CA ASP A 634 17.23 49.99 22.90
C ASP A 634 17.45 50.45 21.45
N TYR A 635 18.14 49.64 20.64
CA TYR A 635 18.49 49.95 19.27
C TYR A 635 17.70 49.09 18.27
N GLU A 636 16.88 49.74 17.45
CA GLU A 636 16.06 49.08 16.43
C GLU A 636 16.86 48.24 15.43
N PHE A 637 18.07 48.69 15.07
CA PHE A 637 18.92 47.95 14.14
C PHE A 637 19.42 46.61 14.72
N LEU A 638 19.43 46.46 16.06
CA LEU A 638 19.75 45.20 16.75
C LEU A 638 18.50 44.34 16.99
N GLY A 639 17.35 44.69 16.41
CA GLY A 639 16.07 44.00 16.60
C GLY A 639 15.05 44.81 17.40
N GLY A 640 15.50 45.78 18.21
CA GLY A 640 14.64 46.59 19.07
C GLY A 640 14.26 45.90 20.39
N PRO A 641 13.18 46.32 21.07
CA PRO A 641 12.72 45.68 22.30
C PRO A 641 12.17 44.28 22.05
N VAL A 642 12.15 43.42 23.08
CA VAL A 642 11.29 42.23 23.02
C VAL A 642 9.85 42.70 23.18
N SER A 643 9.00 42.55 22.16
CA SER A 643 7.66 43.14 22.16
C SER A 643 6.54 42.14 21.92
N ASP A 644 5.36 42.47 22.44
CA ASP A 644 4.09 41.80 22.10
C ASP A 644 4.10 40.28 22.32
N ILE A 645 4.72 39.87 23.43
CA ILE A 645 4.80 38.48 23.86
C ILE A 645 3.58 38.11 24.70
N LYS A 646 2.94 36.97 24.41
CA LYS A 646 1.77 36.47 25.14
C LYS A 646 2.06 35.08 25.73
N PHE A 647 1.98 34.96 27.04
CA PHE A 647 2.13 33.70 27.78
C PHE A 647 0.77 33.21 28.31
N ASN A 648 0.20 32.16 27.75
CA ASN A 648 -1.09 31.60 28.20
C ASN A 648 -0.86 30.23 28.86
N GLY A 649 -0.99 30.17 30.18
CA GLY A 649 -0.82 28.95 30.94
C GLY A 649 0.61 28.38 30.91
N VAL A 650 1.61 29.25 31.12
CA VAL A 650 3.02 28.82 31.23
C VAL A 650 3.35 28.41 32.66
N LYS A 651 3.97 27.24 32.80
CA LYS A 651 4.43 26.69 34.08
C LYS A 651 5.93 26.49 34.05
N ILE A 652 6.61 27.02 35.05
CA ILE A 652 8.04 26.87 35.25
C ILE A 652 8.24 26.25 36.63
N ASP A 653 8.89 25.10 36.68
CA ASP A 653 9.21 24.39 37.91
C ASP A 653 10.71 24.15 38.00
N GLU A 654 11.28 24.35 39.19
CA GLU A 654 12.69 24.05 39.47
C GLU A 654 13.70 24.78 38.55
N ALA A 655 13.41 26.03 38.17
CA ALA A 655 14.43 26.89 37.57
C ALA A 655 15.43 27.36 38.64
N ALA A 656 16.74 27.23 38.38
CA ALA A 656 17.76 27.38 39.42
C ALA A 656 17.96 28.81 39.94
N LYS A 657 17.61 29.84 39.16
CA LYS A 657 17.74 31.26 39.56
C LYS A 657 16.39 31.98 39.60
N ALA A 658 15.66 31.98 38.49
CA ALA A 658 14.38 32.67 38.41
C ALA A 658 13.45 32.12 37.33
N GLY A 659 12.15 32.40 37.45
CA GLY A 659 11.18 32.12 36.40
C GLY A 659 11.49 32.93 35.13
N LEU A 660 11.52 34.25 35.26
CA LEU A 660 11.87 35.16 34.18
C LEU A 660 13.15 35.95 34.46
N TYR A 661 13.96 36.18 33.43
CA TYR A 661 15.08 37.12 33.48
C TYR A 661 14.95 38.17 32.39
N PHE A 662 14.99 39.45 32.75
CA PHE A 662 14.84 40.58 31.83
C PHE A 662 16.16 41.33 31.69
N MET A 663 16.64 41.45 30.45
CA MET A 663 17.80 42.26 30.07
C MET A 663 17.37 43.20 28.93
N GLY A 664 17.57 44.51 29.11
CA GLY A 664 17.08 45.53 28.16
C GLY A 664 15.56 45.72 28.13
N PRO A 665 15.04 46.48 27.14
CA PRO A 665 13.64 46.86 27.08
C PRO A 665 12.70 45.73 26.63
N SER A 666 11.60 45.55 27.36
CA SER A 666 10.49 44.68 27.00
C SER A 666 9.17 45.43 26.95
N ILE A 667 8.38 45.24 25.89
CA ILE A 667 7.14 45.98 25.64
C ILE A 667 5.98 44.99 25.50
N ASN A 668 4.84 45.26 26.14
CA ASN A 668 3.60 44.49 26.00
C ASN A 668 3.74 42.97 26.24
N VAL A 669 4.65 42.55 27.13
CA VAL A 669 4.74 41.16 27.57
C VAL A 669 3.55 40.87 28.49
N LYS A 670 2.65 39.94 28.15
CA LYS A 670 1.38 39.73 28.85
C LYS A 670 1.05 38.26 29.08
N GLY A 671 0.07 38.03 29.94
CA GLY A 671 -0.49 36.71 30.23
C GLY A 671 -0.21 36.20 31.65
N ASP A 672 -0.26 34.90 31.84
CA ASP A 672 -0.15 34.23 33.14
C ASP A 672 0.98 33.20 33.17
N ILE A 673 1.84 33.35 34.18
CA ILE A 673 2.96 32.44 34.43
C ILE A 673 2.93 31.98 35.88
N THR A 674 3.05 30.67 36.07
CA THR A 674 3.20 30.04 37.38
C THR A 674 4.63 29.56 37.54
N THR A 675 5.28 29.97 38.63
CA THR A 675 6.64 29.56 39.00
C THR A 675 6.58 28.79 40.31
N THR A 676 7.01 27.53 40.30
CA THR A 676 7.09 26.65 41.48
C THR A 676 8.52 26.19 41.72
N ASN A 677 8.86 25.91 42.98
CA ASN A 677 10.19 25.43 43.41
C ASN A 677 11.38 26.21 42.81
N THR A 678 11.16 27.48 42.49
CA THR A 678 12.10 28.38 41.81
C THR A 678 12.43 29.52 42.77
N PRO A 679 13.70 29.90 43.00
CA PRO A 679 14.05 30.85 44.05
C PRO A 679 13.40 32.23 43.91
N LYS A 680 13.16 32.68 42.67
CA LYS A 680 12.56 33.98 42.38
C LYS A 680 11.59 33.91 41.21
N ASP A 681 10.48 34.64 41.26
CA ASP A 681 9.54 34.72 40.15
C ASP A 681 10.18 35.39 38.91
N CYS A 682 10.95 36.47 39.13
CA CYS A 682 11.66 37.19 38.09
C CYS A 682 12.92 37.90 38.62
N ILE A 683 13.85 38.23 37.72
CA ILE A 683 15.02 39.08 37.93
C ILE A 683 15.10 40.09 36.79
N ALA A 684 15.39 41.36 37.10
CA ALA A 684 15.78 42.36 36.10
C ALA A 684 17.29 42.59 36.19
N ASP A 685 17.97 42.60 35.04
CA ASP A 685 19.40 42.90 34.99
C ASP A 685 19.66 44.32 35.48
N ALA A 686 20.72 44.48 36.28
CA ALA A 686 21.16 45.76 36.83
C ALA A 686 22.49 46.24 36.21
N GLY A 687 22.98 45.54 35.19
CA GLY A 687 24.21 45.83 34.47
C GLY A 687 24.02 46.90 33.39
N TRP A 688 24.81 46.79 32.33
CA TRP A 688 24.86 47.80 31.27
C TRP A 688 23.56 47.90 30.47
N THR A 689 22.83 46.79 30.35
CA THR A 689 21.55 46.72 29.62
C THR A 689 20.42 46.43 30.62
N ALA A 690 20.14 47.42 31.48
CA ALA A 690 19.19 47.26 32.57
C ALA A 690 17.83 46.77 32.06
N GLY A 691 17.28 45.76 32.72
CA GLY A 691 15.96 45.23 32.37
C GLY A 691 14.88 46.30 32.58
N SER A 692 13.96 46.45 31.61
CA SER A 692 12.77 47.28 31.79
C SER A 692 11.54 46.64 31.17
N LEU A 693 10.38 46.96 31.74
CA LEU A 693 9.09 46.50 31.25
C LEU A 693 8.21 47.71 30.98
N THR A 694 7.57 47.76 29.82
CA THR A 694 6.57 48.76 29.45
C THR A 694 5.30 48.07 28.97
N GLN A 695 4.15 48.41 29.55
CA GLN A 695 2.85 47.85 29.23
C GLN A 695 1.91 48.94 28.72
N SER A 696 1.25 48.69 27.59
CA SER A 696 0.13 49.49 27.09
C SER A 696 -1.16 49.15 27.85
N PRO A 697 -2.18 50.03 27.86
CA PRO A 697 -3.48 49.74 28.47
C PRO A 697 -4.07 48.41 27.98
N GLY A 698 -4.45 47.54 28.90
CA GLY A 698 -4.98 46.19 28.60
C GLY A 698 -3.92 45.10 28.45
N SER A 699 -2.63 45.45 28.46
CA SER A 699 -1.53 44.48 28.50
C SER A 699 -1.14 44.21 29.96
N VAL A 700 -1.37 42.97 30.43
CA VAL A 700 -1.18 42.58 31.83
C VAL A 700 -0.37 41.30 31.89
N LEU A 701 0.78 41.32 32.56
CA LEU A 701 1.54 40.13 32.93
C LEU A 701 1.28 39.80 34.40
N THR A 702 1.01 38.53 34.69
CA THR A 702 0.85 38.04 36.06
C THR A 702 1.86 36.93 36.33
N LEU A 703 2.60 37.06 37.44
CA LEU A 703 3.50 36.03 37.95
C LEU A 703 2.94 35.54 39.29
N ASN A 704 2.62 34.25 39.37
CA ASN A 704 2.00 33.63 40.55
C ASN A 704 0.75 34.40 41.02
N GLY A 705 -0.11 34.79 40.07
CA GLY A 705 -1.37 35.52 40.32
C GLY A 705 -1.22 37.00 40.67
N LYS A 706 0.00 37.55 40.68
CA LYS A 706 0.25 38.97 40.99
C LYS A 706 0.71 39.73 39.75
N GLN A 707 0.07 40.86 39.45
CA GLN A 707 0.39 41.72 38.31
C GLN A 707 1.81 42.31 38.38
N LEU A 708 2.51 42.30 37.25
CA LEU A 708 3.80 42.94 37.02
C LEU A 708 3.63 44.06 35.98
N ASP A 709 4.02 45.27 36.33
CA ASP A 709 3.94 46.46 35.48
C ASP A 709 5.08 47.44 35.79
N GLN A 710 5.14 48.56 35.06
CA GLN A 710 6.24 49.53 35.18
C GLN A 710 6.41 50.07 36.61
N SER A 711 5.31 50.19 37.37
CA SER A 711 5.34 50.79 38.71
C SER A 711 5.96 49.88 39.77
N ASN A 712 5.92 48.56 39.56
CA ASN A 712 6.37 47.57 40.54
C ASN A 712 7.51 46.66 40.04
N PHE A 713 7.87 46.74 38.75
CA PHE A 713 8.87 45.89 38.09
C PHE A 713 10.20 45.82 38.86
N ALA A 714 10.84 46.97 39.11
CA ALA A 714 12.14 47.03 39.79
C ALA A 714 12.10 46.58 41.26
N ALA A 715 10.92 46.64 41.90
CA ALA A 715 10.75 46.15 43.26
C ALA A 715 10.53 44.64 43.32
N ARG A 716 9.83 44.08 42.32
CA ARG A 716 9.45 42.66 42.27
C ARG A 716 10.47 41.75 41.59
N CYS A 717 11.21 42.25 40.59
CA CYS A 717 12.21 41.49 39.85
C CYS A 717 13.62 41.86 40.31
N ARG A 718 14.11 41.25 41.39
CA ARG A 718 15.42 41.51 42.02
C ARG A 718 16.23 40.25 42.16
#